data_AF-A0A2S7WAG6-F1
#
_entry.id   AF-A0A2S7WAG6-F1
#
_cell.length_a   1.000
_cell.length_b   1.000
_cell.length_c   1.000
_cell.angle_alpha   90.00
_cell.angle_beta   90.00
_cell.angle_gamma   90.00
#
_symmetry.space_group_name_H-M   'P 1'
#
loop_
_entity.id
_entity.type
_entity.pdbx_description
1 polymer ?
#
loop_
_entity_poly.entity_id
_entity_poly.type
_entity_poly.pdbx_seq_one_letter_code
_entity_poly.pdbx_strand_id
1 'polypeptide(L)'
;MIHFFGDQKTTVFAVQSTQEFSTETISKLTWLFGNQPKINAASIDAFFVGPRAAMITPWSTNAVEITQNMGISDIIRIEEFSACTADFSGYDPMISEKFKDLHQAIFTIDIQPAAILEIDDIAAYNTQEGLSLSDEEVTYLENVAKKIGRKLTDSEVFGFSQVNSEHCRHKIFNGTFVIDGEEQPTSLFKMIKETSKKNPNEIVSAYKDNVAFIKGPKVAQFAPKTADKPDYYQTSLFDSVISLKAETHNFPTTVEPFNGAATGSGGEIRDRLAGGKGSIPLAGTAVYMTSYSRLEDNRPWEQKFEARKWLYQTPLDILIKASNGASDFGNKFGQPLITGSVFTFEHEENQASSTAKARKLGFDKVIMQAGGIGYGKAAQALKESPKVGDKIVILGGENYRIGMGGAAVSSADTGEFASGIELNAVQRSNPEMQKRAANAIRGMVESDENFIVSIHDHGAGGHLNCLSELVENSGGLIDLDKLPVGDPTLSAKEIIGNESQERMGLVIADKHLETLHKIAERERSPIYDVGEVTGNERFTFQSKSTGIKPMDFALEDMFGSSPKTVMTDKTVVRNYKNPRYKTKNLYIYLEQVLQLEAVACKDWLTNKVDRCVGGKVAKQQCVGSLQIPLNNVGVMALDYNGKEGIATSIGHAPISALIHPEAGSRNAITEALTNIIWAPLKNGLQSVSLSANWMWPCKNEGEDARLYKAVKAVSEFAIDLKINVPTGKDSLSMKQKYPNEEVISPGTVIISAAANCSEISKVVEPVLQIDGGKIYYINISQDNFKLGGSSFNQILNTIGNETPDVKNATFLSNAFNTIQEFIKEDKIQSGHDIASGGLITTLLEMCFAEVNLGADFDLSELNEMDSIKLLFSENAGIVFQADETIEAILIEKNIEFFTIGTCNNSGKINIKNQEDTFTFDVTEMRDIWYKTSYLFDQKQTANNLAEARYQNYKNQPLTYKFPTHFTGKLEDVIANEVKQSRPKAAIIREKGSNSEREMANAMYLAGFDVKDVHMTDLISGRETLEDIQFIGAVGGFSNSDVLGSAKGWAGAFKYNEKANTALQKFFQREDTLSVGICNGCQLFMELELINPEHAVHGKMVHNDSKKHESSFTSVKIQENNSVMLSTLAGSELGVWISHGEGKFQLPEAEENYHIVAKYGYEGYPNNPNGSDFNTAMLCDKTGRHLVTMPHIERSTFQWNWANYPKGRKDEVSPWLEAFVNARIWVEKHRE
;
A
#
# COMPACT_ATOMS: atom_id res chain seq x y z
N MET A 1 36.01 16.16 -3.87
CA MET A 1 36.70 15.75 -2.63
C MET A 1 35.72 14.98 -1.75
N ILE A 2 36.18 14.05 -0.92
CA ILE A 2 35.34 13.32 0.03
C ILE A 2 35.72 13.69 1.46
N HIS A 3 34.73 14.06 2.26
CA HIS A 3 34.87 14.35 3.69
C HIS A 3 34.15 13.28 4.51
N PHE A 4 34.73 12.90 5.64
CA PHE A 4 34.14 11.90 6.52
C PHE A 4 33.61 12.52 7.81
N PHE A 5 32.45 12.08 8.26
CA PHE A 5 31.83 12.43 9.54
C PHE A 5 31.39 11.16 10.26
N GLY A 6 31.29 11.16 11.59
CA GLY A 6 30.81 9.99 12.35
C GLY A 6 31.87 9.37 13.27
N ASP A 7 31.69 8.07 13.53
CA ASP A 7 32.57 7.24 14.34
C ASP A 7 32.98 6.00 13.53
N GLN A 8 34.29 5.82 13.34
CA GLN A 8 34.89 4.69 12.62
C GLN A 8 34.45 3.32 13.17
N LYS A 9 33.98 3.24 14.41
CA LYS A 9 33.55 1.99 15.06
C LYS A 9 32.09 1.64 14.83
N THR A 10 31.26 2.58 14.38
CA THR A 10 29.82 2.38 14.23
C THR A 10 29.35 2.78 12.84
N THR A 11 29.28 4.08 12.58
CA THR A 11 28.75 4.65 11.35
C THR A 11 29.62 5.79 10.88
N VAL A 12 29.95 5.79 9.60
CA VAL A 12 30.66 6.87 8.90
C VAL A 12 29.79 7.40 7.77
N PHE A 13 29.63 8.72 7.71
CA PHE A 13 29.05 9.42 6.56
C PHE A 13 30.18 9.88 5.63
N ALA A 14 30.11 9.47 4.36
CA ALA A 14 31.01 9.98 3.33
C ALA A 14 30.31 11.05 2.50
N VAL A 15 30.84 12.27 2.52
CA VAL A 15 30.26 13.47 1.90
C VAL A 15 31.14 13.91 0.73
N GLN A 16 30.64 13.74 -0.49
CA GLN A 16 31.30 14.19 -1.71
C GLN A 16 30.94 15.65 -2.01
N SER A 17 31.94 16.50 -2.19
CA SER A 17 31.76 17.92 -2.54
C SER A 17 32.67 18.39 -3.67
N THR A 18 32.24 19.44 -4.36
CA THR A 18 33.00 20.17 -5.38
C THR A 18 34.14 21.01 -4.78
N GLN A 19 34.08 21.35 -3.49
CA GLN A 19 35.07 22.20 -2.82
C GLN A 19 35.29 21.84 -1.34
N GLU A 20 36.29 22.45 -0.70
CA GLU A 20 36.54 22.32 0.74
C GLU A 20 35.46 23.05 1.56
N PHE A 21 35.09 22.47 2.71
CA PHE A 21 34.05 23.04 3.56
C PHE A 21 34.58 24.17 4.45
N SER A 22 33.81 25.27 4.51
CA SER A 22 34.01 26.32 5.50
C SER A 22 33.73 25.82 6.92
N THR A 23 34.24 26.51 7.94
CA THR A 23 33.93 26.20 9.34
C THR A 23 32.42 26.24 9.63
N GLU A 24 31.70 27.17 9.01
CA GLU A 24 30.24 27.26 9.12
C GLU A 24 29.56 26.02 8.53
N THR A 25 29.97 25.61 7.32
CA THR A 25 29.46 24.41 6.66
C THR A 25 29.71 23.15 7.49
N ILE A 26 30.92 23.00 8.05
CA ILE A 26 31.25 21.88 8.94
C ILE A 26 30.34 21.88 10.17
N SER A 27 30.09 23.04 10.78
CA SER A 27 29.19 23.15 11.93
C SER A 27 27.75 22.76 11.59
N LYS A 28 27.25 23.18 10.43
CA LYS A 28 25.91 22.80 9.94
C LYS A 28 25.80 21.29 9.71
N LEU A 29 26.81 20.69 9.06
CA LEU A 29 26.86 19.25 8.79
C LEU A 29 27.00 18.43 10.07
N THR A 30 27.83 18.87 11.02
CA THR A 30 27.93 18.21 12.34
C THR A 30 26.58 18.21 13.05
N TRP A 31 25.85 19.33 13.07
CA TRP A 31 24.49 19.34 13.65
C TRP A 31 23.53 18.40 12.91
N LEU A 32 23.60 18.38 11.58
CA LEU A 32 22.76 17.55 10.72
C LEU A 32 22.98 16.06 10.99
N PHE A 33 24.24 15.63 11.09
CA PHE A 33 24.62 14.25 11.41
C PHE A 33 24.48 13.90 12.90
N GLY A 34 23.55 14.52 13.64
CA GLY A 34 23.32 14.19 15.05
C GLY A 34 24.50 14.55 15.97
N ASN A 35 25.15 15.68 15.72
CA ASN A 35 26.35 16.16 16.42
C ASN A 35 27.60 15.26 16.26
N GLN A 36 27.65 14.49 15.17
CA GLN A 36 28.82 13.67 14.84
C GLN A 36 29.97 14.52 14.26
N PRO A 37 31.21 14.32 14.72
CA PRO A 37 32.34 15.16 14.34
C PRO A 37 32.84 14.84 12.92
N LYS A 38 33.49 15.83 12.28
CA LYS A 38 34.31 15.60 11.08
C LYS A 38 35.54 14.78 11.45
N ILE A 39 35.79 13.71 10.71
CA ILE A 39 37.00 12.90 10.83
C ILE A 39 38.06 13.53 9.93
N ASN A 40 39.14 14.04 10.52
CA ASN A 40 40.25 14.67 9.79
C ASN A 40 41.21 13.61 9.23
N ALA A 41 40.75 12.85 8.24
CA ALA A 41 41.52 11.84 7.54
C ALA A 41 41.17 11.80 6.05
N ALA A 42 42.15 11.48 5.20
CA ALA A 42 41.94 11.29 3.77
C ALA A 42 41.39 9.89 3.43
N SER A 43 41.64 8.92 4.31
CA SER A 43 41.08 7.57 4.28
C SER A 43 40.79 7.07 5.70
N ILE A 44 39.92 6.08 5.81
CA ILE A 44 39.54 5.39 7.05
C ILE A 44 39.81 3.90 6.87
N ASP A 45 40.84 3.40 7.54
CA ASP A 45 41.28 2.01 7.45
C ASP A 45 40.45 1.13 8.40
N ALA A 46 39.26 0.72 7.96
CA ALA A 46 38.39 -0.25 8.63
C ALA A 46 37.42 -0.89 7.62
N PHE A 47 36.85 -2.03 7.98
CA PHE A 47 35.86 -2.70 7.13
C PHE A 47 34.48 -2.06 7.32
N PHE A 48 33.81 -1.77 6.21
CA PHE A 48 32.47 -1.21 6.21
C PHE A 48 31.55 -1.98 5.27
N VAL A 49 30.26 -1.93 5.54
CA VAL A 49 29.22 -2.23 4.58
C VAL A 49 28.53 -0.92 4.22
N GLY A 50 28.32 -0.70 2.93
CA GLY A 50 27.63 0.47 2.43
C GLY A 50 27.04 0.20 1.05
N PRO A 51 26.35 1.19 0.46
CA PRO A 51 25.81 1.05 -0.88
C PRO A 51 26.94 0.90 -1.90
N ARG A 52 26.64 0.21 -3.01
CA ARG A 52 27.57 0.07 -4.13
C ARG A 52 28.00 1.44 -4.64
N ALA A 53 29.29 1.60 -4.96
CA ALA A 53 29.82 2.87 -5.47
C ALA A 53 29.04 3.44 -6.66
N ALA A 54 28.53 2.58 -7.54
CA ALA A 54 27.75 2.97 -8.72
C ALA A 54 26.28 3.34 -8.46
N MET A 55 25.74 3.08 -7.26
CA MET A 55 24.31 3.28 -6.96
C MET A 55 24.10 4.45 -6.01
N ILE A 56 23.33 5.47 -6.43
CA ILE A 56 22.91 6.56 -5.54
C ILE A 56 21.63 6.14 -4.81
N THR A 57 21.71 6.01 -3.48
CA THR A 57 20.57 5.57 -2.68
C THR A 57 19.46 6.62 -2.61
N PRO A 58 18.19 6.23 -2.41
CA PRO A 58 17.11 7.17 -2.07
C PRO A 58 17.42 8.00 -0.83
N TRP A 59 18.13 7.41 0.14
CA TRP A 59 18.64 8.08 1.33
C TRP A 59 19.59 9.22 0.94
N SER A 60 20.56 8.97 0.04
CA SER A 60 21.47 10.00 -0.46
C SER A 60 20.73 11.14 -1.15
N THR A 61 19.75 10.85 -2.01
CA THR A 61 18.95 11.90 -2.67
C THR A 61 18.31 12.83 -1.64
N ASN A 62 17.65 12.27 -0.62
CA ASN A 62 17.01 13.06 0.43
C ASN A 62 18.04 13.81 1.30
N ALA A 63 19.16 13.17 1.67
CA ALA A 63 20.22 13.76 2.47
C ALA A 63 20.84 14.99 1.78
N VAL A 64 21.15 14.87 0.48
CA VAL A 64 21.68 15.99 -0.33
C VAL A 64 20.65 17.12 -0.41
N GLU A 65 19.38 16.83 -0.71
CA GLU A 65 18.34 17.86 -0.76
C GLU A 65 18.12 18.56 0.60
N ILE A 66 18.30 17.87 1.73
CA ILE A 66 18.27 18.52 3.06
C ILE A 66 19.38 19.57 3.15
N THR A 67 20.60 19.24 2.72
CA THR A 67 21.72 20.20 2.78
C THR A 67 21.48 21.44 1.91
N GLN A 68 20.84 21.27 0.74
CA GLN A 68 20.45 22.39 -0.12
C GLN A 68 19.45 23.32 0.58
N ASN A 69 18.48 22.77 1.32
CA ASN A 69 17.53 23.54 2.13
C ASN A 69 18.21 24.31 3.28
N MET A 70 19.35 23.82 3.75
CA MET A 70 20.18 24.46 4.76
C MET A 70 21.16 25.50 4.17
N GLY A 71 21.09 25.75 2.86
CA GLY A 71 21.96 26.69 2.14
C GLY A 71 23.33 26.13 1.77
N ILE A 72 23.47 24.80 1.64
CA ILE A 72 24.71 24.12 1.25
C ILE A 72 24.48 23.45 -0.12
N SER A 73 24.93 24.09 -1.20
CA SER A 73 24.69 23.63 -2.58
C SER A 73 25.83 22.79 -3.18
N ASP A 74 27.00 22.77 -2.54
CA ASP A 74 28.22 22.19 -3.12
C ASP A 74 28.40 20.69 -2.86
N ILE A 75 27.40 20.05 -2.23
CA ILE A 75 27.41 18.61 -1.94
C ILE A 75 26.77 17.87 -3.11
N ILE A 76 27.51 16.89 -3.62
CA ILE A 76 27.10 16.04 -4.74
C ILE A 76 26.41 14.77 -4.23
N ARG A 77 26.97 14.16 -3.17
CA ARG A 77 26.53 12.86 -2.68
C ARG A 77 26.84 12.71 -1.19
N ILE A 78 25.94 12.07 -0.47
CA ILE A 78 26.13 11.67 0.93
C ILE A 78 25.72 10.20 1.03
N GLU A 79 26.57 9.33 1.54
CA GLU A 79 26.18 7.95 1.84
C GLU A 79 26.61 7.56 3.26
N GLU A 80 25.87 6.62 3.82
CA GLU A 80 26.14 6.02 5.13
C GLU A 80 26.84 4.67 4.99
N PHE A 81 27.86 4.46 5.82
CA PHE A 81 28.64 3.23 5.89
C PHE A 81 28.67 2.71 7.33
N SER A 82 28.25 1.46 7.52
CA SER A 82 28.25 0.80 8.81
C SER A 82 29.53 -0.02 8.99
N ALA A 83 30.23 0.18 10.11
CA ALA A 83 31.43 -0.57 10.46
C ALA A 83 31.09 -2.06 10.65
N CYS A 84 31.97 -2.95 10.19
CA CYS A 84 31.78 -4.38 10.29
C CYS A 84 33.11 -5.10 10.53
N THR A 85 33.05 -6.40 10.81
CA THR A 85 34.25 -7.25 10.90
C THR A 85 34.66 -7.74 9.50
N ALA A 86 35.92 -8.15 9.34
CA ALA A 86 36.45 -8.65 8.07
C ALA A 86 35.71 -9.90 7.53
N ASP A 87 35.08 -10.68 8.39
CA ASP A 87 34.32 -11.90 8.10
C ASP A 87 32.79 -11.70 8.07
N PHE A 88 32.29 -10.49 8.39
CA PHE A 88 30.85 -10.18 8.32
C PHE A 88 30.26 -10.42 6.93
N SER A 89 29.13 -11.14 6.89
CA SER A 89 28.39 -11.50 5.67
C SER A 89 26.87 -11.25 5.79
N GLY A 90 26.40 -10.60 6.85
CA GLY A 90 24.98 -10.38 7.15
C GLY A 90 24.38 -9.16 6.44
N TYR A 91 24.74 -8.91 5.19
CA TYR A 91 24.22 -7.79 4.38
C TYR A 91 23.58 -8.31 3.11
N ASP A 92 22.71 -7.50 2.49
CA ASP A 92 22.11 -7.84 1.22
C ASP A 92 23.08 -7.50 0.07
N PRO A 93 23.66 -8.50 -0.62
CA PRO A 93 24.64 -8.27 -1.66
C PRO A 93 24.04 -7.63 -2.93
N MET A 94 22.72 -7.59 -3.05
CA MET A 94 22.06 -6.98 -4.21
C MET A 94 22.14 -5.45 -4.17
N ILE A 95 22.12 -4.85 -2.97
CA ILE A 95 22.10 -3.39 -2.79
C ILE A 95 23.35 -2.83 -2.09
N SER A 96 24.09 -3.67 -1.38
CA SER A 96 25.26 -3.26 -0.59
C SER A 96 26.51 -4.05 -0.96
N GLU A 97 27.68 -3.46 -0.70
CA GLU A 97 28.98 -4.11 -0.82
C GLU A 97 29.85 -3.86 0.42
N LYS A 98 30.91 -4.66 0.53
CA LYS A 98 31.86 -4.58 1.62
C LYS A 98 33.12 -3.84 1.20
N PHE A 99 33.46 -2.80 1.94
CA PHE A 99 34.64 -1.98 1.75
C PHE A 99 35.72 -2.36 2.76
N LYS A 100 36.98 -2.38 2.34
CA LYS A 100 38.14 -2.64 3.21
C LYS A 100 38.64 -1.36 3.91
N ASP A 101 38.34 -0.24 3.30
CA ASP A 101 38.68 1.12 3.70
C ASP A 101 37.74 2.09 2.96
N LEU A 102 37.60 3.31 3.50
CA LEU A 102 36.93 4.42 2.82
C LEU A 102 37.98 5.46 2.44
N HIS A 103 38.07 5.87 1.17
CA HIS A 103 39.10 6.77 0.65
C HIS A 103 38.53 7.82 -0.34
N GLN A 104 39.37 8.70 -0.88
CA GLN A 104 38.94 9.82 -1.75
C GLN A 104 38.33 9.43 -3.10
N ALA A 105 38.35 8.14 -3.47
CA ALA A 105 37.88 7.65 -4.77
C ALA A 105 36.76 6.59 -4.64
N ILE A 106 36.14 6.45 -3.46
CA ILE A 106 35.07 5.46 -3.22
C ILE A 106 33.83 5.67 -4.10
N PHE A 107 33.61 6.87 -4.63
CA PHE A 107 32.53 7.19 -5.57
C PHE A 107 33.03 7.45 -6.99
N THR A 108 34.31 7.22 -7.27
CA THR A 108 34.85 7.42 -8.61
C THR A 108 34.39 6.26 -9.49
N ILE A 109 33.60 6.58 -10.52
CA ILE A 109 33.14 5.64 -11.53
C ILE A 109 33.82 6.01 -12.85
N ASP A 110 34.82 5.22 -13.26
CA ASP A 110 35.55 5.44 -14.52
C ASP A 110 34.81 4.79 -15.70
N ILE A 111 33.52 5.11 -15.87
CA ILE A 111 32.67 4.62 -16.94
C ILE A 111 32.17 5.80 -17.76
N GLN A 112 32.44 5.79 -19.06
CA GLN A 112 31.88 6.76 -20.00
C GLN A 112 30.56 6.24 -20.58
N PRO A 113 29.57 7.11 -20.84
CA PRO A 113 28.36 6.73 -21.57
C PRO A 113 28.71 6.03 -22.88
N ALA A 114 28.08 4.88 -23.13
CA ALA A 114 28.24 4.20 -24.41
C ALA A 114 27.70 5.08 -25.56
N ALA A 115 28.43 5.11 -26.67
CA ALA A 115 27.95 5.77 -27.88
C ALA A 115 26.76 5.01 -28.47
N ILE A 116 25.88 5.72 -29.19
CA ILE A 116 24.77 5.11 -29.92
C ILE A 116 25.33 4.15 -30.97
N LEU A 117 24.80 2.93 -31.00
CA LEU A 117 25.20 1.90 -31.94
C LEU A 117 24.18 1.80 -33.08
N GLU A 118 24.66 1.72 -34.31
CA GLU A 118 23.85 1.30 -35.45
C GLU A 118 23.90 -0.22 -35.57
N ILE A 119 22.74 -0.88 -35.54
CA ILE A 119 22.64 -2.34 -35.49
C ILE A 119 22.71 -2.92 -36.90
N ASP A 120 23.75 -3.71 -37.16
CA ASP A 120 23.95 -4.46 -38.40
C ASP A 120 23.13 -5.76 -38.45
N ASP A 121 23.07 -6.48 -37.33
CA ASP A 121 22.38 -7.77 -37.18
C ASP A 121 21.46 -7.72 -35.96
N ILE A 122 20.16 -7.61 -36.22
CA ILE A 122 19.13 -7.49 -35.18
C ILE A 122 18.98 -8.81 -34.41
N ALA A 123 19.15 -9.97 -35.04
CA ALA A 123 19.04 -11.27 -34.38
C ALA A 123 20.19 -11.48 -33.38
N ALA A 124 21.42 -11.13 -33.77
CA ALA A 124 22.58 -11.17 -32.89
C ALA A 124 22.42 -10.20 -31.71
N TYR A 125 21.97 -8.97 -31.96
CA TYR A 125 21.73 -7.98 -30.90
C TYR A 125 20.61 -8.40 -29.93
N ASN A 126 19.51 -8.96 -30.45
CA ASN A 126 18.41 -9.54 -29.65
C ASN A 126 18.93 -10.60 -28.66
N THR A 127 19.80 -11.50 -29.13
CA THR A 127 20.39 -12.56 -28.30
C THR A 127 21.36 -12.00 -27.27
N GLN A 128 22.19 -11.03 -27.67
CA GLN A 128 23.20 -10.42 -26.80
C GLN A 128 22.56 -9.66 -25.63
N GLU A 129 21.53 -8.85 -25.91
CA GLU A 129 20.89 -7.99 -24.89
C GLU A 129 19.70 -8.66 -24.20
N GLY A 130 19.32 -9.88 -24.62
CA GLY A 130 18.20 -10.61 -24.04
C GLY A 130 16.85 -9.91 -24.25
N LEU A 131 16.62 -9.36 -25.45
CA LEU A 131 15.40 -8.56 -25.74
C LEU A 131 14.14 -9.40 -25.91
N SER A 132 14.28 -10.73 -26.01
CA SER A 132 13.18 -11.69 -26.17
C SER A 132 12.29 -11.41 -27.39
N LEU A 133 12.85 -10.86 -28.46
CA LEU A 133 12.16 -10.70 -29.75
C LEU A 133 12.04 -12.06 -30.45
N SER A 134 10.87 -12.31 -31.05
CA SER A 134 10.63 -13.45 -31.93
C SER A 134 11.29 -13.27 -33.31
N ASP A 135 11.50 -14.37 -34.03
CA ASP A 135 12.05 -14.35 -35.40
C ASP A 135 11.23 -13.45 -36.35
N GLU A 136 9.92 -13.39 -36.14
CA GLU A 136 9.03 -12.54 -36.93
C GLU A 136 9.16 -11.05 -36.58
N GLU A 137 9.37 -10.71 -35.30
CA GLU A 137 9.66 -9.32 -34.86
C GLU A 137 11.04 -8.85 -35.34
N VAL A 138 12.04 -9.75 -35.33
CA VAL A 138 13.35 -9.48 -35.93
C VAL A 138 13.19 -9.17 -37.42
N THR A 139 12.46 -10.02 -38.15
CA THR A 139 12.17 -9.82 -39.58
C THR A 139 11.41 -8.51 -39.83
N TYR A 140 10.47 -8.15 -38.95
CA TYR A 140 9.75 -6.88 -39.02
C TYR A 140 10.70 -5.69 -38.91
N LEU A 141 11.58 -5.67 -37.90
CA LEU A 141 12.56 -4.60 -37.69
C LEU A 141 13.55 -4.48 -38.85
N GLU A 142 13.99 -5.60 -39.43
CA GLU A 142 14.83 -5.57 -40.64
C GLU A 142 14.13 -4.91 -41.84
N ASN A 143 12.82 -5.11 -41.96
CA ASN A 143 12.02 -4.48 -43.01
C ASN A 143 11.77 -3.00 -42.72
N VAL A 144 11.61 -2.60 -41.45
CA VAL A 144 11.56 -1.19 -41.04
C VAL A 144 12.88 -0.49 -41.39
N ALA A 145 14.04 -1.10 -41.10
CA ALA A 145 15.35 -0.56 -41.48
C ALA A 145 15.44 -0.30 -43.00
N LYS A 146 14.99 -1.27 -43.82
CA LYS A 146 14.94 -1.14 -45.28
C LYS A 146 13.97 -0.03 -45.73
N LYS A 147 12.80 0.09 -45.10
CA LYS A 147 11.77 1.10 -45.38
C LYS A 147 12.29 2.51 -45.12
N ILE A 148 12.95 2.72 -43.98
CA ILE A 148 13.46 4.05 -43.57
C ILE A 148 14.76 4.39 -44.35
N GLY A 149 15.49 3.39 -44.86
CA GLY A 149 16.70 3.58 -45.66
C GLY A 149 17.96 3.85 -44.84
N ARG A 150 17.97 3.42 -43.56
CA ARG A 150 19.14 3.46 -42.66
C ARG A 150 19.11 2.29 -41.69
N LYS A 151 20.23 2.03 -41.02
CA LYS A 151 20.29 1.10 -39.90
C LYS A 151 19.45 1.63 -38.73
N LEU A 152 18.91 0.72 -37.94
CA LEU A 152 18.25 1.06 -36.67
C LEU A 152 19.30 1.27 -35.58
N THR A 153 19.01 2.14 -34.63
CA THR A 153 19.88 2.32 -33.46
C THR A 153 19.62 1.23 -32.41
N ASP A 154 20.56 1.05 -31.49
CA ASP A 154 20.39 0.23 -30.29
C ASP A 154 19.15 0.61 -29.47
N SER A 155 18.90 1.92 -29.37
CA SER A 155 17.79 2.57 -28.69
C SER A 155 16.45 2.26 -29.36
N GLU A 156 16.41 2.21 -30.69
CA GLU A 156 15.23 1.85 -31.48
C GLU A 156 14.87 0.38 -31.35
N VAL A 157 15.86 -0.52 -31.45
CA VAL A 157 15.63 -1.96 -31.31
C VAL A 157 15.24 -2.31 -29.87
N PHE A 158 15.92 -1.71 -28.88
CA PHE A 158 15.57 -1.87 -27.47
C PHE A 158 14.17 -1.32 -27.18
N GLY A 159 13.85 -0.12 -27.66
CA GLY A 159 12.56 0.49 -27.39
C GLY A 159 11.39 -0.25 -28.04
N PHE A 160 11.58 -0.78 -29.25
CA PHE A 160 10.61 -1.69 -29.85
C PHE A 160 10.37 -2.93 -28.99
N SER A 161 11.42 -3.52 -28.41
CA SER A 161 11.28 -4.74 -27.60
C SER A 161 10.54 -4.51 -26.28
N GLN A 162 10.72 -3.35 -25.63
CA GLN A 162 10.02 -3.03 -24.39
C GLN A 162 8.53 -2.78 -24.64
N VAL A 163 8.22 -1.94 -25.63
CA VAL A 163 6.84 -1.51 -25.95
C VAL A 163 6.02 -2.65 -26.55
N ASN A 164 6.66 -3.58 -27.24
CA ASN A 164 6.02 -4.77 -27.80
C ASN A 164 6.28 -6.05 -26.98
N SER A 165 6.67 -5.94 -25.71
CA SER A 165 6.80 -7.09 -24.81
C SER A 165 5.43 -7.74 -24.48
N GLU A 166 5.44 -8.97 -23.96
CA GLU A 166 4.21 -9.62 -23.47
C GLU A 166 3.55 -8.77 -22.37
N HIS A 167 4.36 -8.23 -21.46
CA HIS A 167 3.91 -7.39 -20.35
C HIS A 167 3.19 -6.10 -20.80
N CYS A 168 3.58 -5.50 -21.93
CA CYS A 168 2.96 -4.25 -22.42
C CYS A 168 1.83 -4.48 -23.43
N ARG A 169 1.85 -5.56 -24.21
CA ARG A 169 0.84 -5.82 -25.26
C ARG A 169 -0.17 -6.91 -24.92
N HIS A 170 0.04 -7.66 -23.84
CA HIS A 170 -0.83 -8.75 -23.41
C HIS A 170 -1.13 -9.71 -24.58
N LYS A 171 -0.09 -10.19 -25.28
CA LYS A 171 -0.26 -10.89 -26.56
C LYS A 171 -0.98 -12.22 -26.36
N ILE A 172 -0.74 -12.93 -25.25
CA ILE A 172 -1.46 -14.16 -24.90
C ILE A 172 -2.95 -13.84 -24.67
N PHE A 173 -3.27 -12.79 -23.93
CA PHE A 173 -4.67 -12.38 -23.66
C PHE A 173 -5.43 -11.95 -24.91
N ASN A 174 -4.72 -11.42 -25.92
CA ASN A 174 -5.26 -11.06 -27.23
C ASN A 174 -5.14 -12.19 -28.28
N GLY A 175 -4.46 -13.28 -27.95
CA GLY A 175 -4.11 -14.38 -28.86
C GLY A 175 -5.26 -15.32 -29.22
N THR A 176 -4.98 -16.24 -30.14
CA THR A 176 -5.83 -17.39 -30.46
C THR A 176 -5.42 -18.58 -29.59
N PHE A 177 -6.39 -19.29 -29.01
CA PHE A 177 -6.15 -20.57 -28.32
C PHE A 177 -6.64 -21.72 -29.20
N VAL A 178 -5.83 -22.77 -29.33
CA VAL A 178 -6.19 -24.05 -29.95
C VAL A 178 -6.05 -25.12 -28.88
N ILE A 179 -7.18 -25.61 -28.38
CA ILE A 179 -7.24 -26.58 -27.28
C ILE A 179 -7.79 -27.89 -27.82
N ASP A 180 -7.09 -28.99 -27.61
CA ASP A 180 -7.50 -30.32 -28.09
C ASP A 180 -7.73 -30.38 -29.62
N GLY A 181 -7.00 -29.54 -30.37
CA GLY A 181 -7.12 -29.41 -31.83
C GLY A 181 -8.23 -28.47 -32.30
N GLU A 182 -9.00 -27.87 -31.39
CA GLU A 182 -10.09 -26.94 -31.71
C GLU A 182 -9.71 -25.49 -31.42
N GLU A 183 -9.80 -24.64 -32.45
CA GLU A 183 -9.63 -23.20 -32.29
C GLU A 183 -10.79 -22.62 -31.47
N GLN A 184 -10.44 -21.91 -30.41
CA GLN A 184 -11.38 -21.29 -29.52
C GLN A 184 -11.93 -19.98 -30.11
N PRO A 185 -13.24 -19.70 -29.98
CA PRO A 185 -13.90 -18.65 -30.75
C PRO A 185 -13.58 -17.21 -30.31
N THR A 186 -13.01 -17.03 -29.11
CA THR A 186 -12.86 -15.72 -28.47
C THR A 186 -11.54 -15.67 -27.69
N SER A 187 -10.82 -14.54 -27.75
CA SER A 187 -9.63 -14.33 -26.93
C SER A 187 -9.99 -14.10 -25.46
N LEU A 188 -9.03 -14.28 -24.55
CA LEU A 188 -9.23 -14.09 -23.11
C LEU A 188 -9.74 -12.67 -22.80
N PHE A 189 -9.08 -11.64 -23.37
CA PHE A 189 -9.46 -10.25 -23.12
C PHE A 189 -10.86 -9.91 -23.64
N LYS A 190 -11.26 -10.50 -24.78
CA LYS A 190 -12.60 -10.27 -25.34
C LYS A 190 -13.69 -10.89 -24.46
N MET A 191 -13.43 -12.01 -23.77
CA MET A 191 -14.35 -12.54 -22.76
C MET A 191 -14.50 -11.56 -21.59
N ILE A 192 -13.40 -11.05 -21.04
CA ILE A 192 -13.45 -10.07 -19.94
C ILE A 192 -14.20 -8.79 -20.34
N LYS A 193 -13.93 -8.23 -21.52
CA LYS A 193 -14.66 -7.06 -22.06
C LYS A 193 -16.16 -7.30 -22.21
N GLU A 194 -16.58 -8.54 -22.47
CA GLU A 194 -18.01 -8.88 -22.60
C GLU A 194 -18.75 -8.69 -21.26
N THR A 195 -18.08 -8.82 -20.12
CA THR A 195 -18.67 -8.57 -18.79
C THR A 195 -19.17 -7.12 -18.66
N SER A 196 -18.30 -6.14 -18.93
CA SER A 196 -18.64 -4.71 -18.91
C SER A 196 -19.60 -4.32 -20.02
N LYS A 197 -19.56 -5.00 -21.17
CA LYS A 197 -20.49 -4.73 -22.28
C LYS A 197 -21.91 -5.18 -21.94
N LYS A 198 -22.08 -6.34 -21.29
CA LYS A 198 -23.40 -6.86 -20.90
C LYS A 198 -23.93 -6.18 -19.63
N ASN A 199 -23.05 -5.91 -18.66
CA ASN A 199 -23.41 -5.31 -17.38
C ASN A 199 -22.58 -4.04 -17.12
N PRO A 200 -22.79 -2.96 -17.91
CA PRO A 200 -22.02 -1.73 -17.77
C PRO A 200 -22.24 -1.05 -16.41
N ASN A 201 -23.39 -1.28 -15.76
CA ASN A 201 -23.76 -0.72 -14.45
C ASN A 201 -23.42 0.77 -14.34
N GLU A 202 -22.55 1.14 -13.39
CA GLU A 202 -22.10 2.52 -13.17
C GLU A 202 -20.70 2.80 -13.77
N ILE A 203 -20.18 1.99 -14.72
CA ILE A 203 -18.88 2.25 -15.37
C ILE A 203 -18.88 3.59 -16.11
N VAL A 204 -17.84 4.39 -15.86
CA VAL A 204 -17.53 5.65 -16.54
C VAL A 204 -16.38 5.48 -17.53
N SER A 205 -15.32 4.77 -17.14
CA SER A 205 -14.17 4.44 -18.00
C SER A 205 -13.68 3.03 -17.70
N ALA A 206 -13.35 2.27 -18.75
CA ALA A 206 -12.79 0.93 -18.67
C ALA A 206 -11.97 0.63 -19.94
N TYR A 207 -10.84 -0.07 -19.79
CA TYR A 207 -9.97 -0.55 -20.88
C TYR A 207 -9.39 0.52 -21.82
N LYS A 208 -9.36 1.79 -21.39
CA LYS A 208 -8.90 2.95 -22.18
C LYS A 208 -8.01 3.89 -21.36
N ASP A 209 -7.64 3.47 -20.17
CA ASP A 209 -6.89 4.26 -19.19
C ASP A 209 -6.20 3.30 -18.21
N ASN A 210 -5.32 3.84 -17.38
CA ASN A 210 -4.53 3.10 -16.38
C ASN A 210 -5.41 2.49 -15.29
N VAL A 211 -6.61 3.05 -15.10
CA VAL A 211 -7.60 2.63 -14.09
C VAL A 211 -9.00 2.53 -14.69
N ALA A 212 -9.84 1.73 -14.06
CA ALA A 212 -11.29 1.80 -14.30
C ALA A 212 -11.91 2.86 -13.38
N PHE A 213 -12.88 3.61 -13.92
CA PHE A 213 -13.73 4.50 -13.14
C PHE A 213 -15.17 3.99 -13.12
N ILE A 214 -15.77 4.01 -11.95
CA ILE A 214 -17.22 3.87 -11.75
C ILE A 214 -17.79 5.16 -11.16
N LYS A 215 -19.08 5.39 -11.37
CA LYS A 215 -19.78 6.57 -10.87
C LYS A 215 -19.76 6.60 -9.35
N GLY A 216 -19.31 7.71 -8.78
CA GLY A 216 -19.37 7.97 -7.35
C GLY A 216 -20.57 8.85 -6.96
N PRO A 217 -20.73 9.12 -5.66
CA PRO A 217 -21.72 10.06 -5.16
C PRO A 217 -21.26 11.51 -5.32
N LYS A 218 -22.13 12.46 -4.98
CA LYS A 218 -21.74 13.87 -4.82
C LYS A 218 -21.12 14.04 -3.43
N VAL A 219 -19.92 14.60 -3.36
CA VAL A 219 -19.13 14.66 -2.12
C VAL A 219 -18.52 16.05 -1.90
N ALA A 220 -18.07 16.31 -0.68
CA ALA A 220 -17.42 17.55 -0.30
C ALA A 220 -15.89 17.47 -0.46
N GLN A 221 -15.33 18.35 -1.29
CA GLN A 221 -13.90 18.59 -1.36
C GLN A 221 -13.51 19.61 -0.28
N PHE A 222 -12.64 19.20 0.65
CA PHE A 222 -11.99 20.10 1.59
C PHE A 222 -10.53 20.31 1.18
N ALA A 223 -10.21 21.48 0.63
CA ALA A 223 -8.93 21.79 0.01
C ALA A 223 -8.58 23.28 0.12
N PRO A 224 -7.30 23.66 0.00
CA PRO A 224 -6.91 25.06 -0.18
C PRO A 224 -7.58 25.64 -1.42
N LYS A 225 -7.96 26.92 -1.36
CA LYS A 225 -8.61 27.61 -2.48
C LYS A 225 -7.72 27.66 -3.73
N THR A 226 -6.41 27.83 -3.56
CA THR A 226 -5.40 27.76 -4.63
C THR A 226 -4.19 26.97 -4.15
N ALA A 227 -3.47 26.33 -5.08
CA ALA A 227 -2.35 25.44 -4.77
C ALA A 227 -0.97 26.08 -4.96
N ASP A 228 -0.87 27.21 -5.67
CA ASP A 228 0.38 27.88 -6.07
C ASP A 228 0.94 28.84 -5.02
N LYS A 229 0.19 29.09 -3.94
CA LYS A 229 0.52 30.05 -2.88
C LYS A 229 -0.13 29.62 -1.55
N PRO A 230 0.28 30.23 -0.41
CA PRO A 230 -0.43 29.98 0.84
C PRO A 230 -1.84 30.58 0.78
N ASP A 231 -2.86 29.73 0.90
CA ASP A 231 -4.27 30.12 0.80
C ASP A 231 -5.14 29.33 1.79
N TYR A 232 -6.36 29.80 2.01
CA TYR A 232 -7.28 29.21 2.99
C TYR A 232 -7.97 27.95 2.46
N TYR A 233 -8.17 26.98 3.35
CA TYR A 233 -9.02 25.83 3.08
C TYR A 233 -10.48 26.24 2.96
N GLN A 234 -11.18 25.63 2.01
CA GLN A 234 -12.61 25.80 1.79
C GLN A 234 -13.26 24.47 1.42
N THR A 235 -14.59 24.44 1.52
CA THR A 235 -15.39 23.29 1.11
C THR A 235 -16.14 23.60 -0.18
N SER A 236 -16.03 22.73 -1.18
CA SER A 236 -16.83 22.77 -2.41
C SER A 236 -17.45 21.40 -2.72
N LEU A 237 -18.57 21.36 -3.44
CA LEU A 237 -19.22 20.12 -3.82
C LEU A 237 -18.90 19.74 -5.26
N PHE A 238 -18.69 18.45 -5.52
CA PHE A 238 -18.48 17.93 -6.88
C PHE A 238 -19.06 16.52 -7.03
N ASP A 239 -19.37 16.14 -8.27
CA ASP A 239 -19.73 14.77 -8.62
C ASP A 239 -18.47 13.92 -8.76
N SER A 240 -18.38 12.84 -7.99
CA SER A 240 -17.18 11.99 -7.96
C SER A 240 -17.25 10.79 -8.89
N VAL A 241 -16.08 10.21 -9.17
CA VAL A 241 -15.90 8.85 -9.67
C VAL A 241 -15.01 8.09 -8.71
N ILE A 242 -15.16 6.77 -8.65
CA ILE A 242 -14.37 5.85 -7.83
C ILE A 242 -13.44 5.07 -8.76
N SER A 243 -12.17 4.94 -8.39
CA SER A 243 -11.19 4.13 -9.12
C SER A 243 -10.84 2.84 -8.39
N LEU A 244 -10.56 1.81 -9.18
CA LEU A 244 -10.02 0.52 -8.74
C LEU A 244 -8.88 0.13 -9.67
N LYS A 245 -7.74 -0.25 -9.10
CA LYS A 245 -6.61 -0.84 -9.83
C LYS A 245 -5.88 -1.84 -8.95
N ALA A 246 -5.29 -2.84 -9.60
CA ALA A 246 -4.32 -3.73 -8.99
C ALA A 246 -3.27 -4.11 -10.04
N GLU A 247 -2.06 -4.32 -9.56
CA GLU A 247 -0.81 -4.54 -10.28
C GLU A 247 -0.06 -5.70 -9.60
N THR A 248 0.89 -6.33 -10.31
CA THR A 248 1.77 -7.34 -9.70
C THR A 248 3.23 -7.04 -9.95
N HIS A 249 4.08 -7.46 -9.02
CA HIS A 249 5.52 -7.22 -9.06
C HIS A 249 6.32 -8.48 -8.67
N ASN A 250 5.95 -9.59 -9.30
CA ASN A 250 6.33 -10.95 -8.92
C ASN A 250 7.83 -11.24 -9.04
N PHE A 251 8.41 -11.00 -10.23
CA PHE A 251 9.82 -11.30 -10.49
C PHE A 251 10.77 -10.41 -9.67
N PRO A 252 10.64 -9.07 -9.66
CA PRO A 252 11.50 -8.21 -8.84
C PRO A 252 11.44 -8.59 -7.35
N THR A 253 10.23 -8.90 -6.84
CA THR A 253 10.07 -9.31 -5.43
C THR A 253 10.72 -10.67 -5.13
N THR A 254 10.81 -11.57 -6.12
CA THR A 254 11.51 -12.85 -5.96
C THR A 254 13.03 -12.65 -5.83
N VAL A 255 13.58 -11.63 -6.49
CA VAL A 255 15.03 -11.32 -6.52
C VAL A 255 15.46 -10.45 -5.34
N GLU A 256 14.81 -9.29 -5.16
CA GLU A 256 15.03 -8.35 -4.06
C GLU A 256 13.65 -7.90 -3.53
N PRO A 257 13.15 -8.49 -2.43
CA PRO A 257 11.75 -8.34 -2.05
C PRO A 257 11.37 -6.96 -1.54
N PHE A 258 12.28 -6.21 -0.91
CA PHE A 258 11.92 -4.93 -0.30
C PHE A 258 11.59 -3.89 -1.38
N ASN A 259 12.53 -3.58 -2.27
CA ASN A 259 12.27 -2.61 -3.33
C ASN A 259 11.29 -3.19 -4.34
N GLY A 260 11.32 -4.51 -4.61
CA GLY A 260 10.33 -5.16 -5.47
C GLY A 260 8.89 -4.88 -5.04
N ALA A 261 8.58 -5.04 -3.76
CA ALA A 261 7.26 -4.74 -3.21
C ALA A 261 6.97 -3.23 -3.12
N ALA A 262 7.94 -2.43 -2.68
CA ALA A 262 7.80 -0.98 -2.54
C ALA A 262 7.47 -0.32 -3.89
N THR A 263 8.16 -0.68 -4.96
CA THR A 263 7.89 -0.14 -6.30
C THR A 263 6.63 -0.72 -6.92
N GLY A 264 6.21 -1.93 -6.52
CA GLY A 264 4.88 -2.46 -6.85
C GLY A 264 3.76 -1.55 -6.32
N SER A 265 3.83 -1.17 -5.03
CA SER A 265 2.94 -0.17 -4.44
C SER A 265 3.07 1.20 -5.10
N GLY A 266 4.30 1.65 -5.38
CA GLY A 266 4.57 2.92 -6.05
C GLY A 266 3.96 3.01 -7.44
N GLY A 267 4.15 1.98 -8.28
CA GLY A 267 3.59 1.92 -9.63
C GLY A 267 2.07 1.98 -9.63
N GLU A 268 1.42 1.18 -8.78
CA GLU A 268 -0.03 1.16 -8.68
C GLU A 268 -0.61 2.51 -8.20
N ILE A 269 0.07 3.21 -7.29
CA ILE A 269 -0.31 4.56 -6.88
C ILE A 269 -0.20 5.55 -8.06
N ARG A 270 0.85 5.43 -8.90
CA ARG A 270 1.02 6.30 -10.08
C ARG A 270 -0.06 6.06 -11.12
N ASP A 271 -0.45 4.82 -11.36
CA ASP A 271 -1.58 4.49 -12.23
C ASP A 271 -2.87 5.20 -11.81
N ARG A 272 -3.19 5.15 -10.52
CA ARG A 272 -4.35 5.89 -9.98
C ARG A 272 -4.19 7.38 -10.16
N LEU A 273 -3.02 7.94 -9.89
CA LEU A 273 -2.75 9.36 -10.13
C LEU A 273 -2.93 9.74 -11.61
N ALA A 274 -2.65 8.83 -12.54
CA ALA A 274 -2.77 9.03 -13.99
C ALA A 274 -4.18 8.78 -14.56
N GLY A 275 -5.15 8.37 -13.75
CA GLY A 275 -6.52 8.13 -14.22
C GLY A 275 -7.21 9.42 -14.68
N GLY A 276 -7.73 9.43 -15.91
CA GLY A 276 -8.36 10.60 -16.52
C GLY A 276 -7.38 11.75 -16.69
N LYS A 277 -7.80 12.98 -16.34
CA LYS A 277 -6.92 14.17 -16.25
C LYS A 277 -6.23 14.29 -14.89
N GLY A 278 -6.21 13.20 -14.11
CA GLY A 278 -5.68 13.10 -12.76
C GLY A 278 -6.75 12.65 -11.75
N SER A 279 -6.39 11.73 -10.86
CA SER A 279 -7.25 11.26 -9.75
C SER A 279 -6.46 11.06 -8.45
N ILE A 280 -7.15 10.88 -7.32
CA ILE A 280 -6.55 10.85 -5.98
C ILE A 280 -6.61 9.43 -5.40
N PRO A 281 -5.47 8.78 -5.13
CA PRO A 281 -5.44 7.50 -4.45
C PRO A 281 -5.85 7.66 -2.98
N LEU A 282 -6.65 6.73 -2.45
CA LEU A 282 -7.15 6.78 -1.07
C LEU A 282 -6.58 5.70 -0.16
N ALA A 283 -6.66 4.43 -0.55
CA ALA A 283 -6.15 3.31 0.23
C ALA A 283 -5.54 2.24 -0.66
N GLY A 284 -4.59 1.50 -0.12
CA GLY A 284 -3.91 0.39 -0.77
C GLY A 284 -4.39 -0.97 -0.25
N THR A 285 -4.11 -2.00 -1.04
CA THR A 285 -4.24 -3.41 -0.67
C THR A 285 -2.97 -4.17 -1.09
N ALA A 286 -2.67 -5.26 -0.40
CA ALA A 286 -1.51 -6.10 -0.75
C ALA A 286 -1.82 -7.60 -0.63
N VAL A 287 -1.30 -8.40 -1.57
CA VAL A 287 -1.38 -9.87 -1.52
C VAL A 287 0.01 -10.46 -1.67
N TYR A 288 0.35 -11.40 -0.78
CA TYR A 288 1.62 -12.12 -0.78
C TYR A 288 1.38 -13.63 -0.91
N MET A 289 1.90 -14.27 -1.96
CA MET A 289 1.88 -15.74 -2.07
C MET A 289 3.29 -16.30 -2.25
N THR A 290 3.69 -17.21 -1.35
CA THR A 290 5.05 -17.79 -1.30
C THR A 290 5.01 -19.30 -1.00
N SER A 291 6.16 -19.97 -1.11
CA SER A 291 6.37 -21.29 -0.49
C SER A 291 6.32 -21.23 1.05
N TYR A 292 6.35 -22.36 1.75
CA TYR A 292 6.31 -22.37 3.22
C TYR A 292 7.49 -21.62 3.86
N SER A 293 7.15 -20.77 4.83
CA SER A 293 8.08 -19.89 5.55
C SER A 293 9.03 -20.63 6.49
N ARG A 294 8.61 -21.81 6.99
CA ARG A 294 9.41 -22.68 7.86
C ARG A 294 9.90 -21.98 9.13
N LEU A 295 8.99 -21.34 9.85
CA LEU A 295 9.27 -20.60 11.09
C LEU A 295 9.75 -21.48 12.25
N GLU A 296 9.35 -22.75 12.27
CA GLU A 296 9.71 -23.72 13.30
C GLU A 296 10.02 -25.08 12.65
N ASP A 297 10.98 -25.82 13.22
CA ASP A 297 11.40 -27.11 12.68
C ASP A 297 10.31 -28.21 12.73
N ASN A 298 9.32 -28.06 13.63
CA ASN A 298 8.37 -29.12 13.98
C ASN A 298 6.95 -28.93 13.41
N ARG A 299 6.78 -28.19 12.30
CA ARG A 299 5.51 -28.07 11.57
C ARG A 299 5.32 -29.28 10.62
N PRO A 300 4.43 -30.26 10.92
CA PRO A 300 4.41 -31.54 10.21
C PRO A 300 4.06 -31.44 8.72
N TRP A 301 3.32 -30.41 8.31
CA TRP A 301 2.91 -30.19 6.93
C TRP A 301 4.07 -29.69 6.06
N GLU A 302 4.94 -28.84 6.61
CA GLU A 302 6.11 -28.30 5.91
C GLU A 302 7.19 -29.38 5.68
N GLN A 303 7.26 -30.38 6.57
CA GLN A 303 8.20 -31.51 6.48
C GLN A 303 7.85 -32.51 5.36
N LYS A 304 6.69 -32.37 4.71
CA LYS A 304 6.28 -33.25 3.61
C LYS A 304 6.80 -32.81 2.24
N PHE A 305 7.44 -31.65 2.18
CA PHE A 305 8.09 -31.12 0.98
C PHE A 305 9.51 -30.69 1.33
N GLU A 306 10.51 -31.34 0.74
CA GLU A 306 11.92 -31.02 0.99
C GLU A 306 12.24 -29.62 0.48
N ALA A 307 12.77 -28.77 1.36
CA ALA A 307 13.23 -27.44 0.97
C ALA A 307 14.43 -27.59 0.03
N ARG A 308 14.33 -27.00 -1.16
CA ARG A 308 15.45 -26.89 -2.10
C ARG A 308 16.36 -25.71 -1.72
N LYS A 309 17.51 -25.64 -2.36
CA LYS A 309 18.40 -24.48 -2.23
C LYS A 309 17.82 -23.29 -2.98
N TRP A 310 17.32 -22.29 -2.24
CA TRP A 310 16.79 -21.04 -2.78
C TRP A 310 17.83 -20.31 -3.64
N LEU A 311 17.39 -19.74 -4.78
CA LEU A 311 18.28 -19.01 -5.68
C LEU A 311 18.67 -17.63 -5.15
N TYR A 312 17.69 -16.89 -4.60
CA TYR A 312 17.88 -15.51 -4.14
C TYR A 312 17.62 -15.36 -2.65
N GLN A 313 16.36 -15.52 -2.23
CA GLN A 313 15.90 -15.30 -0.85
C GLN A 313 15.04 -16.47 -0.39
N THR A 314 14.98 -16.70 0.93
CA THR A 314 14.06 -17.69 1.49
C THR A 314 12.62 -17.14 1.50
N PRO A 315 11.57 -17.98 1.57
CA PRO A 315 10.19 -17.49 1.68
C PRO A 315 9.96 -16.62 2.92
N LEU A 316 10.64 -16.91 4.03
CA LEU A 316 10.64 -16.06 5.22
C LEU A 316 11.18 -14.66 4.91
N ASP A 317 12.36 -14.59 4.28
CA ASP A 317 12.97 -13.30 3.90
C ASP A 317 12.06 -12.53 2.94
N ILE A 318 11.44 -13.22 1.96
CA ILE A 318 10.51 -12.61 1.02
C ILE A 318 9.31 -12.02 1.75
N LEU A 319 8.63 -12.78 2.61
CA LEU A 319 7.46 -12.29 3.35
C LEU A 319 7.80 -11.08 4.23
N ILE A 320 8.92 -11.11 4.96
CA ILE A 320 9.35 -10.01 5.82
C ILE A 320 9.74 -8.78 4.98
N LYS A 321 10.65 -8.94 4.02
CA LYS A 321 11.17 -7.81 3.22
C LYS A 321 10.08 -7.21 2.32
N ALA A 322 9.26 -8.02 1.66
CA ALA A 322 8.18 -7.53 0.78
C ALA A 322 7.11 -6.76 1.56
N SER A 323 6.65 -7.32 2.69
CA SER A 323 5.67 -6.60 3.52
C SER A 323 6.24 -5.32 4.13
N ASN A 324 7.53 -5.30 4.49
CA ASN A 324 8.20 -4.08 4.91
C ASN A 324 8.26 -3.05 3.78
N GLY A 325 8.63 -3.46 2.55
CA GLY A 325 8.70 -2.57 1.39
C GLY A 325 7.36 -1.92 1.03
N ALA A 326 6.29 -2.72 0.95
CA ALA A 326 4.94 -2.21 0.68
C ALA A 326 4.47 -1.26 1.81
N SER A 327 4.72 -1.61 3.08
CA SER A 327 4.38 -0.77 4.22
C SER A 327 5.18 0.54 4.25
N ASP A 328 6.47 0.49 3.95
CA ASP A 328 7.36 1.65 3.94
C ASP A 328 6.91 2.67 2.89
N PHE A 329 6.58 2.18 1.68
CA PHE A 329 6.06 3.03 0.62
C PHE A 329 4.73 3.67 1.01
N GLY A 330 3.76 2.87 1.48
CA GLY A 330 2.46 3.37 1.92
C GLY A 330 2.56 4.39 3.05
N ASN A 331 3.33 4.08 4.09
CA ASN A 331 3.52 4.96 5.26
C ASN A 331 4.12 6.31 4.87
N LYS A 332 5.23 6.29 4.12
CA LYS A 332 5.96 7.52 3.71
C LYS A 332 5.16 8.34 2.69
N PHE A 333 4.49 7.69 1.73
CA PHE A 333 3.62 8.38 0.79
C PHE A 333 2.37 8.97 1.49
N GLY A 334 1.86 8.30 2.52
CA GLY A 334 0.61 8.64 3.18
C GLY A 334 -0.62 7.98 2.54
N GLN A 335 -0.50 6.70 2.20
CA GLN A 335 -1.61 5.84 1.82
C GLN A 335 -1.77 4.73 2.86
N PRO A 336 -2.93 4.62 3.54
CA PRO A 336 -3.18 3.52 4.44
C PRO A 336 -3.40 2.22 3.66
N LEU A 337 -2.97 1.10 4.23
CA LEU A 337 -3.26 -0.24 3.70
C LEU A 337 -4.31 -0.90 4.59
N ILE A 338 -5.52 -1.08 4.05
CA ILE A 338 -6.70 -1.43 4.87
C ILE A 338 -7.24 -2.84 4.60
N THR A 339 -6.76 -3.51 3.55
CA THR A 339 -7.17 -4.87 3.16
C THR A 339 -5.98 -5.61 2.55
N GLY A 340 -5.88 -6.93 2.74
CA GLY A 340 -4.83 -7.73 2.10
C GLY A 340 -5.01 -9.23 2.31
N SER A 341 -4.09 -10.02 1.77
CA SER A 341 -4.08 -11.48 1.94
C SER A 341 -2.65 -12.04 1.94
N VAL A 342 -2.44 -13.15 2.63
CA VAL A 342 -1.19 -13.92 2.57
C VAL A 342 -1.53 -15.40 2.41
N PHE A 343 -0.81 -16.08 1.53
CA PHE A 343 -1.02 -17.49 1.26
C PHE A 343 0.33 -18.19 1.08
N THR A 344 0.49 -19.36 1.68
CA THR A 344 1.69 -20.18 1.49
C THR A 344 1.30 -21.56 1.03
N PHE A 345 2.01 -22.13 0.06
CA PHE A 345 1.69 -23.47 -0.44
C PHE A 345 2.89 -24.15 -1.08
N GLU A 346 3.08 -25.42 -0.74
CA GLU A 346 3.94 -26.36 -1.48
C GLU A 346 3.29 -27.74 -1.51
N HIS A 347 3.43 -28.43 -2.65
CA HIS A 347 2.96 -29.80 -2.81
C HIS A 347 3.79 -30.56 -3.85
N GLU A 348 4.12 -31.82 -3.56
CA GLU A 348 4.77 -32.72 -4.51
C GLU A 348 3.78 -33.81 -4.94
N GLU A 349 3.45 -33.83 -6.22
CA GLU A 349 2.55 -34.85 -6.77
C GLU A 349 3.22 -36.23 -6.79
N ASN A 350 2.45 -37.26 -6.45
CA ASN A 350 2.90 -38.65 -6.53
C ASN A 350 2.41 -39.29 -7.84
N GLN A 351 3.31 -39.93 -8.61
CA GLN A 351 2.98 -40.67 -9.84
C GLN A 351 1.91 -41.77 -9.65
N ALA A 352 1.71 -42.26 -8.43
CA ALA A 352 0.67 -43.24 -8.13
C ALA A 352 -0.76 -42.64 -8.12
N SER A 353 -0.90 -41.31 -8.06
CA SER A 353 -2.21 -40.64 -7.93
C SER A 353 -2.83 -40.24 -9.28
N SER A 354 -2.01 -40.04 -10.31
CA SER A 354 -2.46 -39.64 -11.65
C SER A 354 -1.58 -40.25 -12.74
N THR A 355 -2.16 -40.47 -13.92
CA THR A 355 -1.42 -40.81 -15.14
C THR A 355 -0.71 -39.59 -15.76
N ALA A 356 -1.06 -38.38 -15.34
CA ALA A 356 -0.37 -37.17 -15.74
C ALA A 356 1.05 -37.12 -15.14
N LYS A 357 1.98 -36.45 -15.82
CA LYS A 357 3.35 -36.28 -15.33
C LYS A 357 3.32 -35.57 -13.98
N ALA A 358 3.90 -36.19 -12.96
CA ALA A 358 4.05 -35.60 -11.63
C ALA A 358 4.86 -34.30 -11.72
N ARG A 359 4.49 -33.32 -10.89
CA ARG A 359 5.11 -31.99 -10.80
C ARG A 359 5.28 -31.56 -9.35
N LYS A 360 6.20 -30.62 -9.15
CA LYS A 360 6.35 -29.87 -7.90
C LYS A 360 5.60 -28.56 -8.03
N LEU A 361 4.77 -28.28 -7.03
CA LEU A 361 3.92 -27.10 -6.96
C LEU A 361 4.36 -26.22 -5.79
N GLY A 362 4.45 -24.92 -6.03
CA GLY A 362 4.83 -23.94 -5.01
C GLY A 362 4.96 -22.54 -5.60
N PHE A 363 4.85 -21.51 -4.76
CA PHE A 363 5.01 -20.12 -5.17
C PHE A 363 6.46 -19.65 -4.98
N ASP A 364 7.35 -20.27 -5.76
CA ASP A 364 8.78 -19.98 -5.77
C ASP A 364 9.09 -18.65 -6.44
N LYS A 365 8.53 -18.47 -7.64
CA LYS A 365 8.29 -17.15 -8.20
C LYS A 365 7.05 -16.64 -7.50
N VAL A 366 7.26 -15.70 -6.59
CA VAL A 366 6.24 -15.27 -5.65
C VAL A 366 5.16 -14.45 -6.32
N ILE A 367 3.99 -14.37 -5.70
CA ILE A 367 3.00 -13.36 -6.06
C ILE A 367 3.14 -12.21 -5.07
N MET A 368 3.43 -11.02 -5.59
CA MET A 368 3.31 -9.76 -4.87
C MET A 368 2.34 -8.90 -5.68
N GLN A 369 1.13 -8.73 -5.17
CA GLN A 369 0.14 -7.83 -5.73
C GLN A 369 0.06 -6.57 -4.88
N ALA A 370 0.11 -5.41 -5.52
CA ALA A 370 -0.31 -4.15 -4.94
C ALA A 370 -1.59 -3.71 -5.63
N GLY A 371 -2.59 -3.27 -4.86
CA GLY A 371 -3.84 -2.74 -5.40
C GLY A 371 -4.32 -1.55 -4.60
N GLY A 372 -5.46 -1.00 -4.99
CA GLY A 372 -6.06 0.07 -4.22
C GLY A 372 -7.30 0.70 -4.84
N ILE A 373 -7.88 1.58 -4.04
CA ILE A 373 -9.07 2.36 -4.36
C ILE A 373 -8.77 3.86 -4.30
N GLY A 374 -9.44 4.64 -5.13
CA GLY A 374 -9.27 6.10 -5.17
C GLY A 374 -10.53 6.79 -5.66
N TYR A 375 -10.44 8.10 -5.85
CA TYR A 375 -11.54 8.88 -6.42
C TYR A 375 -11.03 10.00 -7.32
N GLY A 376 -11.92 10.52 -8.17
CA GLY A 376 -11.66 11.69 -9.00
C GLY A 376 -12.92 12.52 -9.19
N LYS A 377 -12.79 13.66 -9.88
CA LYS A 377 -13.94 14.46 -10.33
C LYS A 377 -14.51 13.83 -11.59
N ALA A 378 -15.83 13.62 -11.66
CA ALA A 378 -16.47 12.98 -12.81
C ALA A 378 -16.22 13.73 -14.14
N ALA A 379 -16.16 15.07 -14.10
CA ALA A 379 -15.83 15.90 -15.27
C ALA A 379 -14.37 15.75 -15.76
N GLN A 380 -13.50 15.12 -14.98
CA GLN A 380 -12.08 14.92 -15.27
C GLN A 380 -11.74 13.43 -15.51
N ALA A 381 -12.74 12.55 -15.53
CA ALA A 381 -12.56 11.10 -15.62
C ALA A 381 -12.05 10.60 -16.98
N LEU A 382 -12.03 11.46 -18.01
CA LEU A 382 -11.59 11.14 -19.37
C LEU A 382 -10.47 12.09 -19.78
N LYS A 383 -9.40 11.54 -20.37
CA LYS A 383 -8.30 12.29 -20.97
C LYS A 383 -8.79 13.12 -22.16
N GLU A 384 -8.19 14.29 -22.38
CA GLU A 384 -8.37 15.08 -23.60
C GLU A 384 -7.31 14.71 -24.64
N SER A 385 -7.57 15.03 -25.91
CA SER A 385 -6.59 14.80 -26.99
C SER A 385 -5.53 15.90 -27.02
N PRO A 386 -4.23 15.54 -27.00
CA PRO A 386 -3.12 16.48 -27.23
C PRO A 386 -3.24 17.23 -28.54
N LYS A 387 -2.85 18.52 -28.55
CA LYS A 387 -2.85 19.39 -29.73
C LYS A 387 -1.44 19.81 -30.10
N VAL A 388 -1.23 20.12 -31.37
CA VAL A 388 0.06 20.63 -31.87
C VAL A 388 0.49 21.87 -31.07
N GLY A 389 1.73 21.86 -30.58
CA GLY A 389 2.29 22.91 -29.74
C GLY A 389 2.02 22.75 -28.24
N ASP A 390 1.20 21.80 -27.81
CA ASP A 390 1.12 21.43 -26.39
C ASP A 390 2.49 20.91 -25.92
N LYS A 391 2.81 21.20 -24.66
CA LYS A 391 4.08 20.88 -24.04
C LYS A 391 4.01 19.52 -23.35
N ILE A 392 5.09 18.77 -23.48
CA ILE A 392 5.29 17.47 -22.86
C ILE A 392 6.22 17.69 -21.68
N VAL A 393 5.76 17.31 -20.49
CA VAL A 393 6.43 17.57 -19.22
C VAL A 393 6.61 16.27 -18.47
N ILE A 394 7.74 16.14 -17.77
CA ILE A 394 7.97 15.06 -16.80
C ILE A 394 7.99 15.67 -15.40
N LEU A 395 7.28 15.04 -14.48
CA LEU A 395 7.22 15.40 -13.08
C LEU A 395 7.79 14.25 -12.23
N GLY A 396 8.69 14.54 -11.29
CA GLY A 396 9.22 13.57 -10.32
C GLY A 396 10.71 13.25 -10.45
N GLY A 397 11.08 11.98 -10.24
CA GLY A 397 12.47 11.54 -10.03
C GLY A 397 13.41 11.60 -11.25
N GLU A 398 14.72 11.52 -10.97
CA GLU A 398 15.78 11.48 -11.98
C GLU A 398 16.04 10.08 -12.56
N ASN A 399 16.75 10.00 -13.69
CA ASN A 399 17.14 8.74 -14.30
C ASN A 399 18.39 8.14 -13.66
N TYR A 400 18.27 6.87 -13.25
CA TYR A 400 19.38 6.03 -12.82
C TYR A 400 19.36 4.70 -13.61
N ARG A 401 20.44 3.92 -13.51
CA ARG A 401 20.54 2.60 -14.15
C ARG A 401 19.69 1.56 -13.42
N ILE A 402 18.37 1.65 -13.54
CA ILE A 402 17.38 0.81 -12.84
C ILE A 402 16.45 0.16 -13.87
N GLY A 403 16.17 -1.14 -13.68
CA GLY A 403 15.13 -1.85 -14.43
C GLY A 403 15.37 -1.93 -15.93
N MET A 404 16.62 -1.85 -16.38
CA MET A 404 16.94 -1.95 -17.81
C MET A 404 16.50 -3.31 -18.35
N GLY A 405 15.45 -3.31 -19.18
CA GLY A 405 14.89 -4.53 -19.77
C GLY A 405 13.91 -5.29 -18.86
N GLY A 406 13.39 -4.67 -17.80
CA GLY A 406 12.51 -5.31 -16.82
C GLY A 406 11.28 -5.99 -17.43
N ALA A 407 10.66 -5.37 -18.45
CA ALA A 407 9.53 -5.96 -19.19
C ALA A 407 9.90 -7.26 -19.93
N ALA A 408 11.09 -7.30 -20.55
CA ALA A 408 11.57 -8.49 -21.26
C ALA A 408 11.94 -9.62 -20.29
N VAL A 409 12.61 -9.30 -19.18
CA VAL A 409 13.03 -10.29 -18.17
C VAL A 409 11.84 -10.85 -17.38
N SER A 410 10.86 -10.01 -17.02
CA SER A 410 9.64 -10.46 -16.33
C SER A 410 8.78 -11.40 -17.18
N SER A 411 8.89 -11.30 -18.52
CA SER A 411 8.21 -12.15 -19.49
C SER A 411 8.86 -13.54 -19.67
N ALA A 412 10.00 -13.81 -19.03
CA ALA A 412 10.75 -15.07 -19.12
C ALA A 412 10.69 -15.91 -17.83
N ASP A 413 11.17 -17.16 -17.90
CA ASP A 413 11.29 -18.05 -16.74
C ASP A 413 12.42 -17.55 -15.81
N THR A 414 12.15 -17.51 -14.50
CA THR A 414 13.16 -17.07 -13.52
C THR A 414 14.30 -18.09 -13.42
N GLY A 415 15.55 -17.62 -13.45
CA GLY A 415 16.77 -18.45 -13.37
C GLY A 415 17.34 -18.92 -14.72
N GLU A 416 16.84 -18.40 -15.84
CA GLU A 416 17.30 -18.73 -17.19
C GLU A 416 18.54 -17.91 -17.66
N PHE A 417 18.76 -16.72 -17.10
CA PHE A 417 19.79 -15.76 -17.54
C PHE A 417 21.05 -15.71 -16.65
N ALA A 418 22.14 -15.14 -17.18
CA ALA A 418 23.41 -14.95 -16.45
C ALA A 418 23.34 -13.81 -15.41
N SER A 419 24.18 -13.89 -14.38
CA SER A 419 24.17 -13.01 -13.17
C SER A 419 24.23 -11.50 -13.41
N GLY A 420 24.69 -11.04 -14.58
CA GLY A 420 24.73 -9.60 -14.91
C GLY A 420 23.35 -9.00 -15.22
N ILE A 421 22.44 -9.80 -15.78
CA ILE A 421 21.06 -9.36 -16.12
C ILE A 421 20.19 -9.29 -14.85
N GLU A 422 20.49 -10.12 -13.85
CA GLU A 422 19.73 -10.19 -12.58
C GLU A 422 19.91 -8.94 -11.71
N LEU A 423 21.07 -8.27 -11.77
CA LEU A 423 21.29 -6.99 -11.06
C LEU A 423 20.43 -5.86 -11.63
N ASN A 424 20.08 -5.89 -12.92
CA ASN A 424 19.18 -4.90 -13.52
C ASN A 424 17.75 -5.00 -12.97
N ALA A 425 17.38 -6.13 -12.35
CA ALA A 425 16.07 -6.35 -11.75
C ALA A 425 15.92 -5.69 -10.37
N VAL A 426 17.02 -5.24 -9.75
CA VAL A 426 16.98 -4.55 -8.46
C VAL A 426 16.33 -3.18 -8.65
N GLN A 427 15.22 -2.99 -7.95
CA GLN A 427 14.43 -1.77 -8.00
C GLN A 427 14.90 -0.75 -6.96
N ARG A 428 14.41 0.48 -7.06
CA ARG A 428 14.73 1.58 -6.13
C ARG A 428 13.49 2.41 -5.86
N SER A 429 13.07 2.50 -4.60
CA SER A 429 11.90 3.28 -4.20
C SER A 429 12.27 4.57 -3.44
N ASN A 430 11.65 5.70 -3.79
CA ASN A 430 11.69 6.95 -3.04
C ASN A 430 10.27 7.52 -2.83
N PRO A 431 9.51 7.03 -1.83
CA PRO A 431 8.09 7.38 -1.66
C PRO A 431 7.83 8.89 -1.48
N GLU A 432 8.78 9.62 -0.88
CA GLU A 432 8.70 11.08 -0.68
C GLU A 432 8.71 11.84 -2.01
N MET A 433 9.50 11.39 -2.98
CA MET A 433 9.51 11.96 -4.33
C MET A 433 8.14 11.77 -5.00
N GLN A 434 7.54 10.59 -4.87
CA GLN A 434 6.21 10.34 -5.39
C GLN A 434 5.14 11.19 -4.68
N LYS A 435 5.28 11.41 -3.37
CA LYS A 435 4.39 12.30 -2.61
C LYS A 435 4.44 13.73 -3.13
N ARG A 436 5.63 14.26 -3.46
CA ARG A 436 5.79 15.60 -4.06
C ARG A 436 5.10 15.68 -5.42
N ALA A 437 5.35 14.73 -6.31
CA ALA A 437 4.69 14.66 -7.61
C ALA A 437 3.17 14.55 -7.48
N ALA A 438 2.69 13.69 -6.57
CA ALA A 438 1.28 13.53 -6.28
C ALA A 438 0.64 14.82 -5.74
N ASN A 439 1.33 15.56 -4.86
CA ASN A 439 0.82 16.83 -4.34
C ASN A 439 0.70 17.90 -5.45
N ALA A 440 1.65 17.96 -6.38
CA ALA A 440 1.58 18.88 -7.51
C ALA A 440 0.43 18.53 -8.47
N ILE A 441 0.23 17.24 -8.78
CA ILE A 441 -0.93 16.74 -9.54
C ILE A 441 -2.24 17.07 -8.81
N ARG A 442 -2.29 16.80 -7.50
CA ARG A 442 -3.45 17.09 -6.64
C ARG A 442 -3.81 18.59 -6.66
N GLY A 443 -2.81 19.47 -6.66
CA GLY A 443 -3.00 20.91 -6.81
C GLY A 443 -3.75 21.30 -8.08
N MET A 444 -3.48 20.61 -9.20
CA MET A 444 -4.18 20.81 -10.47
C MET A 444 -5.58 20.18 -10.47
N VAL A 445 -5.71 18.95 -9.97
CA VAL A 445 -6.97 18.18 -9.96
C VAL A 445 -8.02 18.87 -9.08
N GLU A 446 -7.62 19.34 -7.91
CA GLU A 446 -8.53 19.93 -6.93
C GLU A 446 -8.90 21.39 -7.23
N SER A 447 -8.12 22.09 -8.06
CA SER A 447 -8.41 23.45 -8.51
C SER A 447 -9.77 23.54 -9.23
N ASP A 448 -10.32 24.77 -9.30
CA ASP A 448 -11.56 25.06 -10.02
C ASP A 448 -11.43 24.69 -11.52
N GLU A 449 -10.27 24.96 -12.11
CA GLU A 449 -9.91 24.55 -13.48
C GLU A 449 -8.68 23.62 -13.45
N ASN A 450 -8.79 22.46 -14.09
CA ASN A 450 -7.68 21.52 -14.29
C ASN A 450 -7.17 21.60 -15.74
N PHE A 451 -5.92 22.05 -15.91
CA PHE A 451 -5.28 22.27 -17.21
C PHE A 451 -4.47 21.08 -17.75
N ILE A 452 -4.39 19.96 -17.02
CA ILE A 452 -3.75 18.73 -17.52
C ILE A 452 -4.56 18.22 -18.70
N VAL A 453 -3.99 18.07 -19.89
CA VAL A 453 -4.69 17.53 -21.07
C VAL A 453 -4.72 16.01 -21.01
N SER A 454 -3.56 15.42 -20.76
CA SER A 454 -3.36 13.99 -20.61
C SER A 454 -2.24 13.76 -19.61
N ILE A 455 -2.30 12.64 -18.88
CA ILE A 455 -1.30 12.22 -17.89
C ILE A 455 -1.12 10.71 -17.98
N HIS A 456 0.10 10.24 -17.75
CA HIS A 456 0.46 8.83 -17.75
C HIS A 456 1.56 8.55 -16.73
N ASP A 457 1.55 7.36 -16.13
CA ASP A 457 2.62 6.90 -15.26
C ASP A 457 3.89 6.54 -16.07
N HIS A 458 5.04 6.59 -15.42
CA HIS A 458 6.22 5.86 -15.90
C HIS A 458 6.33 4.52 -15.17
N GLY A 459 6.25 3.43 -15.94
CA GLY A 459 6.41 2.06 -15.49
C GLY A 459 7.39 1.30 -16.38
N ALA A 460 6.97 0.13 -16.86
CA ALA A 460 7.76 -0.71 -17.76
C ALA A 460 8.12 0.05 -19.06
N GLY A 461 9.39 -0.06 -19.48
CA GLY A 461 9.90 0.66 -20.66
C GLY A 461 10.15 2.17 -20.46
N GLY A 462 9.91 2.72 -19.26
CA GLY A 462 10.34 4.08 -18.92
C GLY A 462 9.72 5.19 -19.78
N HIS A 463 10.56 6.12 -20.25
CA HIS A 463 10.11 7.24 -21.09
C HIS A 463 9.56 6.76 -22.44
N LEU A 464 10.08 5.66 -22.98
CA LEU A 464 9.64 5.13 -24.27
C LEU A 464 8.16 4.75 -24.23
N ASN A 465 7.71 4.04 -23.20
CA ASN A 465 6.30 3.66 -23.08
C ASN A 465 5.44 4.89 -22.75
N CYS A 466 5.72 5.55 -21.62
CA CYS A 466 4.93 6.67 -21.11
C CYS A 466 4.74 7.79 -22.14
N LEU A 467 5.84 8.29 -22.73
CA LEU A 467 5.75 9.43 -23.64
C LEU A 467 5.13 9.05 -24.98
N SER A 468 5.33 7.82 -25.47
CA SER A 468 4.69 7.37 -26.71
C SER A 468 3.18 7.24 -26.57
N GLU A 469 2.67 6.76 -25.42
CA GLU A 469 1.23 6.72 -25.14
C GLU A 469 0.62 8.13 -25.05
N LEU A 470 1.35 9.10 -24.49
CA LEU A 470 0.90 10.48 -24.46
C LEU A 470 0.80 11.14 -25.84
N VAL A 471 1.55 10.67 -26.85
CA VAL A 471 1.56 11.26 -28.20
C VAL A 471 1.12 10.29 -29.31
N GLU A 472 0.48 9.18 -28.97
CA GLU A 472 0.18 8.05 -29.87
C GLU A 472 -0.53 8.46 -31.17
N ASN A 473 -1.36 9.51 -31.13
CA ASN A 473 -2.14 9.99 -32.28
C ASN A 473 -1.67 11.33 -32.85
N SER A 474 -0.55 11.88 -32.35
CA SER A 474 -0.11 13.23 -32.69
C SER A 474 1.38 13.31 -33.04
N GLY A 475 2.22 12.43 -32.51
CA GLY A 475 3.67 12.56 -32.61
C GLY A 475 4.23 13.57 -31.61
N GLY A 476 5.50 13.40 -31.28
CA GLY A 476 6.19 14.19 -30.28
C GLY A 476 7.68 14.30 -30.58
N LEU A 477 8.22 15.50 -30.37
CA LEU A 477 9.65 15.76 -30.39
C LEU A 477 10.14 15.92 -28.96
N ILE A 478 10.90 14.93 -28.49
CA ILE A 478 11.49 14.90 -27.16
C ILE A 478 12.94 15.39 -27.23
N ASP A 479 13.26 16.37 -26.41
CA ASP A 479 14.58 16.97 -26.24
C ASP A 479 15.41 16.10 -25.28
N LEU A 480 16.35 15.34 -25.83
CA LEU A 480 17.20 14.42 -25.06
C LEU A 480 17.98 15.15 -23.97
N ASP A 481 18.38 16.40 -24.22
CA ASP A 481 19.21 17.18 -23.31
C ASP A 481 18.44 17.68 -22.08
N LYS A 482 17.10 17.58 -22.10
CA LYS A 482 16.20 18.01 -21.03
C LYS A 482 15.60 16.86 -20.22
N LEU A 483 15.82 15.61 -20.65
CA LEU A 483 15.44 14.46 -19.84
C LEU A 483 16.24 14.46 -18.52
N PRO A 484 15.63 14.04 -17.41
CA PRO A 484 16.30 14.11 -16.13
C PRO A 484 17.44 13.09 -16.06
N VAL A 485 18.61 13.44 -15.50
CA VAL A 485 19.78 12.54 -15.43
C VAL A 485 20.37 12.58 -14.03
N GLY A 486 20.20 11.50 -13.27
CA GLY A 486 20.76 11.33 -11.92
C GLY A 486 22.07 10.53 -11.92
N ASP A 487 22.24 9.59 -12.87
CA ASP A 487 23.49 8.89 -13.13
C ASP A 487 24.13 9.43 -14.44
N PRO A 488 25.28 10.13 -14.36
CA PRO A 488 25.92 10.72 -15.53
C PRO A 488 26.59 9.68 -16.46
N THR A 489 26.63 8.40 -16.07
CA THR A 489 27.23 7.32 -16.87
C THR A 489 26.26 6.67 -17.85
N LEU A 490 24.98 7.08 -17.85
CA LEU A 490 23.95 6.50 -18.70
C LEU A 490 24.17 6.85 -20.17
N SER A 491 24.14 5.84 -21.03
CA SER A 491 24.04 5.99 -22.48
C SER A 491 22.68 6.57 -22.91
N ALA A 492 22.57 7.04 -24.15
CA ALA A 492 21.30 7.54 -24.68
C ALA A 492 20.18 6.48 -24.64
N LYS A 493 20.50 5.20 -24.91
CA LYS A 493 19.60 4.05 -24.75
C LYS A 493 19.08 3.94 -23.32
N GLU A 494 19.96 4.04 -22.34
CA GLU A 494 19.61 3.94 -20.92
C GLU A 494 18.81 5.15 -20.42
N ILE A 495 19.13 6.36 -20.87
CA ILE A 495 18.38 7.58 -20.53
C ILE A 495 16.91 7.45 -20.95
N ILE A 496 16.64 7.01 -22.17
CA ILE A 496 15.24 6.91 -22.64
C ILE A 496 14.54 5.62 -22.17
N GLY A 497 15.29 4.55 -21.89
CA GLY A 497 14.76 3.21 -21.62
C GLY A 497 14.76 2.73 -20.17
N ASN A 498 15.29 3.49 -19.21
CA ASN A 498 15.32 3.09 -17.80
C ASN A 498 13.94 3.13 -17.13
N GLU A 499 13.74 2.24 -16.17
CA GLU A 499 12.51 2.12 -15.37
C GLU A 499 12.67 2.77 -13.99
N SER A 500 13.39 3.92 -13.93
CA SER A 500 13.46 4.71 -12.70
C SER A 500 12.06 5.08 -12.22
N GLN A 501 11.88 5.09 -10.90
CA GLN A 501 10.57 5.21 -10.27
C GLN A 501 10.16 6.65 -10.02
N GLU A 502 8.93 6.83 -9.50
CA GLU A 502 8.39 8.13 -9.07
C GLU A 502 8.34 9.22 -10.17
N ARG A 503 8.05 8.83 -11.42
CA ARG A 503 7.92 9.75 -12.56
C ARG A 503 6.52 9.71 -13.18
N MET A 504 6.02 10.86 -13.61
CA MET A 504 4.75 11.06 -14.30
C MET A 504 4.98 11.87 -15.57
N GLY A 505 4.38 11.46 -16.69
CA GLY A 505 4.37 12.23 -17.94
C GLY A 505 3.06 13.01 -18.07
N LEU A 506 3.12 14.27 -18.49
CA LEU A 506 1.96 15.14 -18.66
C LEU A 506 2.01 15.87 -20.00
N VAL A 507 0.84 16.12 -20.57
CA VAL A 507 0.63 17.07 -21.67
C VAL A 507 -0.16 18.26 -21.16
N ILE A 508 0.32 19.47 -21.45
CA ILE A 508 -0.32 20.73 -21.03
C ILE A 508 -0.15 21.80 -22.11
N ALA A 509 -1.16 22.65 -22.29
CA ALA A 509 -1.04 23.79 -23.20
C ALA A 509 -0.01 24.81 -22.67
N ASP A 510 0.82 25.35 -23.56
CA ASP A 510 1.93 26.28 -23.25
C ASP A 510 1.52 27.45 -22.34
N LYS A 511 0.34 28.05 -22.59
CA LYS A 511 -0.21 29.15 -21.78
C LYS A 511 -0.49 28.82 -20.31
N HIS A 512 -0.57 27.53 -19.97
CA HIS A 512 -0.85 27.03 -18.61
C HIS A 512 0.39 26.38 -17.96
N LEU A 513 1.49 26.26 -18.69
CA LEU A 513 2.72 25.62 -18.21
C LEU A 513 3.27 26.32 -16.94
N GLU A 514 3.26 27.64 -16.92
CA GLU A 514 3.72 28.45 -15.76
C GLU A 514 2.92 28.14 -14.47
N THR A 515 1.63 27.83 -14.59
CA THR A 515 0.82 27.44 -13.42
C THR A 515 1.30 26.13 -12.83
N LEU A 516 1.60 25.14 -13.68
CA LEU A 516 2.15 23.85 -13.23
C LEU A 516 3.54 24.02 -12.61
N HIS A 517 4.41 24.86 -13.19
CA HIS A 517 5.73 25.18 -12.63
C HIS A 517 5.63 25.79 -11.23
N LYS A 518 4.76 26.79 -11.02
CA LYS A 518 4.58 27.39 -9.68
C LYS A 518 4.10 26.39 -8.63
N ILE A 519 3.17 25.52 -9.00
CA ILE A 519 2.68 24.46 -8.10
C ILE A 519 3.81 23.46 -7.83
N ALA A 520 4.52 22.99 -8.85
CA ALA A 520 5.62 22.06 -8.72
C ALA A 520 6.76 22.64 -7.86
N GLU A 521 7.15 23.89 -8.07
CA GLU A 521 8.15 24.59 -7.24
C GLU A 521 7.70 24.72 -5.78
N ARG A 522 6.43 25.08 -5.54
CA ARG A 522 5.88 25.15 -4.17
C ARG A 522 5.90 23.80 -3.48
N GLU A 523 5.52 22.72 -4.18
CA GLU A 523 5.58 21.35 -3.65
C GLU A 523 6.99 20.74 -3.70
N ARG A 524 7.98 21.49 -4.20
CA ARG A 524 9.34 21.04 -4.48
C ARG A 524 9.40 19.79 -5.36
N SER A 525 8.41 19.56 -6.22
CA SER A 525 8.41 18.45 -7.17
C SER A 525 9.26 18.82 -8.39
N PRO A 526 10.30 18.04 -8.75
CA PRO A 526 11.09 18.34 -9.92
C PRO A 526 10.24 18.24 -11.18
N ILE A 527 10.40 19.20 -12.09
CA ILE A 527 9.63 19.35 -13.32
C ILE A 527 10.58 19.60 -14.49
N TYR A 528 10.35 18.91 -15.61
CA TYR A 528 11.20 18.95 -16.79
C TYR A 528 10.36 19.17 -18.05
N ASP A 529 10.62 20.24 -18.78
CA ASP A 529 9.95 20.56 -20.06
C ASP A 529 10.63 19.81 -21.21
N VAL A 530 10.27 18.54 -21.38
CA VAL A 530 11.05 17.59 -22.21
C VAL A 530 10.69 17.63 -23.68
N GLY A 531 9.58 18.23 -24.10
CA GLY A 531 9.21 18.18 -25.50
C GLY A 531 7.94 18.92 -25.88
N GLU A 532 7.52 18.70 -27.11
CA GLU A 532 6.26 19.25 -27.65
C GLU A 532 5.58 18.30 -28.63
N VAL A 533 4.27 18.43 -28.73
CA VAL A 533 3.41 17.69 -29.65
C VAL A 533 3.54 18.28 -31.05
N THR A 534 3.89 17.45 -32.05
CA THR A 534 4.29 17.92 -33.39
C THR A 534 3.18 17.82 -34.44
N GLY A 535 2.26 16.88 -34.33
CA GLY A 535 1.21 16.62 -35.34
C GLY A 535 1.69 15.92 -36.60
N ASN A 536 2.92 15.39 -36.62
CA ASN A 536 3.54 14.77 -37.79
C ASN A 536 3.62 13.24 -37.71
N GLU A 537 2.97 12.63 -36.70
CA GLU A 537 2.94 11.18 -36.45
C GLU A 537 4.34 10.54 -36.31
N ARG A 538 5.35 11.34 -35.93
CA ARG A 538 6.71 10.88 -35.62
C ARG A 538 6.98 11.00 -34.13
N PHE A 539 7.70 10.01 -33.60
CA PHE A 539 8.21 10.01 -32.24
C PHE A 539 9.73 10.02 -32.29
N THR A 540 10.29 11.18 -31.92
CA THR A 540 11.72 11.45 -32.08
C THR A 540 12.30 11.90 -30.75
N PHE A 541 13.38 11.24 -30.32
CA PHE A 541 14.28 11.76 -29.28
C PHE A 541 15.48 12.39 -29.97
N GLN A 542 15.73 13.67 -29.72
CA GLN A 542 16.82 14.41 -30.34
C GLN A 542 17.52 15.31 -29.31
N SER A 543 18.84 15.24 -29.26
CA SER A 543 19.65 16.23 -28.55
C SER A 543 19.67 17.52 -29.36
N LYS A 544 19.22 18.64 -28.77
CA LYS A 544 19.29 19.95 -29.43
C LYS A 544 20.73 20.47 -29.51
N SER A 545 21.56 20.13 -28.54
CA SER A 545 22.96 20.59 -28.45
C SER A 545 23.87 19.89 -29.46
N THR A 546 23.68 18.58 -29.68
CA THR A 546 24.54 17.78 -30.58
C THR A 546 23.88 17.43 -31.91
N GLY A 547 22.55 17.52 -32.00
CA GLY A 547 21.77 17.07 -33.15
C GLY A 547 21.59 15.55 -33.25
N ILE A 548 22.22 14.78 -32.34
CA ILE A 548 22.15 13.33 -32.30
C ILE A 548 20.72 12.86 -32.01
N LYS A 549 20.29 11.80 -32.70
CA LYS A 549 18.97 11.18 -32.57
C LYS A 549 19.10 9.71 -32.17
N PRO A 550 19.00 9.37 -30.88
CA PRO A 550 18.94 7.97 -30.47
C PRO A 550 17.70 7.26 -31.03
N MET A 551 16.59 7.97 -31.26
CA MET A 551 15.37 7.36 -31.80
C MET A 551 14.64 8.33 -32.73
N ASP A 552 14.23 7.86 -33.91
CA ASP A 552 13.45 8.64 -34.88
C ASP A 552 12.52 7.72 -35.71
N PHE A 553 11.39 7.35 -35.11
CA PHE A 553 10.39 6.46 -35.71
C PHE A 553 9.13 7.21 -36.14
N ALA A 554 8.49 6.72 -37.20
CA ALA A 554 7.05 6.96 -37.34
C ALA A 554 6.34 6.11 -36.27
N LEU A 555 5.25 6.61 -35.70
CA LEU A 555 4.53 5.89 -34.63
C LEU A 555 4.07 4.49 -35.11
N GLU A 556 3.68 4.36 -36.38
CA GLU A 556 3.34 3.08 -37.01
C GLU A 556 4.49 2.07 -37.05
N ASP A 557 5.75 2.51 -37.09
CA ASP A 557 6.93 1.64 -37.11
C ASP A 557 7.27 1.14 -35.68
N MET A 558 6.95 1.94 -34.66
CA MET A 558 7.12 1.59 -33.25
C MET A 558 6.05 0.60 -32.77
N PHE A 559 4.81 0.80 -33.23
CA PHE A 559 3.64 0.03 -32.81
C PHE A 559 3.16 -1.02 -33.81
N GLY A 560 3.89 -1.21 -34.91
CA GLY A 560 3.45 -2.03 -36.03
C GLY A 560 3.08 -3.47 -35.65
N SER A 561 2.16 -4.04 -36.43
CA SER A 561 1.48 -5.29 -36.06
C SER A 561 2.46 -6.47 -35.97
N SER A 562 2.76 -6.87 -34.74
CA SER A 562 3.34 -8.19 -34.47
C SER A 562 2.34 -9.29 -34.87
N PRO A 563 2.83 -10.47 -35.27
CA PRO A 563 1.98 -11.61 -35.61
C PRO A 563 1.07 -12.02 -34.44
N LYS A 564 -0.11 -12.54 -34.79
CA LYS A 564 -1.10 -12.98 -33.79
C LYS A 564 -0.54 -14.18 -33.03
N THR A 565 -0.40 -14.07 -31.71
CA THR A 565 0.03 -15.18 -30.86
C THR A 565 -0.99 -16.33 -30.92
N VAL A 566 -0.51 -17.54 -31.16
CA VAL A 566 -1.30 -18.77 -31.17
C VAL A 566 -0.81 -19.68 -30.06
N MET A 567 -1.67 -19.95 -29.08
CA MET A 567 -1.41 -20.84 -27.95
C MET A 567 -2.05 -22.21 -28.24
N THR A 568 -1.23 -23.24 -28.43
CA THR A 568 -1.71 -24.61 -28.69
C THR A 568 -1.44 -25.50 -27.49
N ASP A 569 -2.48 -26.10 -26.92
CA ASP A 569 -2.38 -26.96 -25.74
C ASP A 569 -3.45 -28.08 -25.79
N LYS A 570 -3.41 -28.99 -24.82
CA LYS A 570 -4.37 -30.09 -24.66
C LYS A 570 -4.90 -30.16 -23.24
N THR A 571 -6.11 -30.65 -23.06
CA THR A 571 -6.67 -30.87 -21.73
C THR A 571 -5.92 -32.01 -21.02
N VAL A 572 -5.40 -31.73 -19.82
CA VAL A 572 -4.79 -32.73 -18.93
C VAL A 572 -5.65 -32.93 -17.69
N VAL A 573 -6.13 -34.15 -17.48
CA VAL A 573 -6.84 -34.53 -16.25
C VAL A 573 -5.82 -34.94 -15.18
N ARG A 574 -5.81 -34.23 -14.05
CA ARG A 574 -4.95 -34.52 -12.90
C ARG A 574 -5.81 -34.98 -11.74
N ASN A 575 -5.40 -36.08 -11.12
CA ASN A 575 -6.04 -36.60 -9.92
C ASN A 575 -5.06 -36.50 -8.76
N TYR A 576 -5.52 -35.97 -7.64
CA TYR A 576 -4.74 -35.80 -6.43
C TYR A 576 -5.16 -36.82 -5.37
N LYS A 577 -4.29 -37.01 -4.38
CA LYS A 577 -4.58 -37.89 -3.26
C LYS A 577 -5.67 -37.27 -2.38
N ASN A 578 -6.70 -38.05 -2.06
CA ASN A 578 -7.71 -37.69 -1.06
C ASN A 578 -7.15 -37.79 0.38
N PRO A 579 -7.62 -36.95 1.31
CA PRO A 579 -7.19 -36.98 2.70
C PRO A 579 -7.63 -38.26 3.41
N ARG A 580 -6.92 -38.63 4.47
CA ARG A 580 -7.32 -39.69 5.42
C ARG A 580 -7.24 -39.12 6.83
N TYR A 581 -8.35 -39.14 7.55
CA TYR A 581 -8.45 -38.53 8.87
C TYR A 581 -9.33 -39.35 9.80
N LYS A 582 -9.41 -38.90 11.06
CA LYS A 582 -10.22 -39.48 12.13
C LYS A 582 -10.77 -38.35 12.99
N THR A 583 -12.06 -38.34 13.28
CA THR A 583 -12.73 -37.29 14.08
C THR A 583 -12.07 -37.05 15.42
N LYS A 584 -11.59 -38.10 16.10
CA LYS A 584 -10.89 -37.98 17.40
C LYS A 584 -9.61 -37.13 17.38
N ASN A 585 -9.06 -36.82 16.22
CA ASN A 585 -7.85 -36.00 16.05
C ASN A 585 -8.20 -34.53 15.74
N LEU A 586 -9.47 -34.13 15.82
CA LEU A 586 -9.94 -32.79 15.45
C LEU A 586 -9.09 -31.67 16.06
N TYR A 587 -8.81 -31.74 17.35
CA TYR A 587 -8.00 -30.74 18.06
C TYR A 587 -6.60 -30.58 17.42
N ILE A 588 -5.93 -31.69 17.11
CA ILE A 588 -4.62 -31.69 16.45
C ILE A 588 -4.71 -31.03 15.07
N TYR A 589 -5.76 -31.33 14.30
CA TYR A 589 -5.93 -30.72 12.99
C TYR A 589 -6.22 -29.24 13.08
N LEU A 590 -7.08 -28.83 14.02
CA LEU A 590 -7.44 -27.44 14.25
C LEU A 590 -6.20 -26.62 14.65
N GLU A 591 -5.38 -27.12 15.58
CA GLU A 591 -4.13 -26.45 15.98
C GLU A 591 -3.20 -26.19 14.79
N GLN A 592 -3.10 -27.15 13.86
CA GLN A 592 -2.25 -27.01 12.67
C GLN A 592 -2.87 -26.05 11.65
N VAL A 593 -4.19 -26.12 11.42
CA VAL A 593 -4.92 -25.23 10.51
C VAL A 593 -4.82 -23.79 10.98
N LEU A 594 -5.03 -23.51 12.28
CA LEU A 594 -4.91 -22.17 12.86
C LEU A 594 -3.50 -21.58 12.76
N GLN A 595 -2.48 -22.39 12.48
CA GLN A 595 -1.09 -21.95 12.31
C GLN A 595 -0.67 -21.76 10.85
N LEU A 596 -1.47 -22.19 9.86
CA LEU A 596 -1.23 -21.88 8.45
C LEU A 596 -1.32 -20.38 8.21
N GLU A 597 -0.43 -19.82 7.41
CA GLU A 597 -0.33 -18.39 7.18
C GLU A 597 -1.62 -17.78 6.63
N ALA A 598 -2.36 -18.52 5.81
CA ALA A 598 -3.66 -18.10 5.28
C ALA A 598 -4.73 -17.92 6.38
N VAL A 599 -4.65 -18.71 7.46
CA VAL A 599 -5.62 -18.75 8.56
C VAL A 599 -5.16 -17.92 9.75
N ALA A 600 -3.91 -18.08 10.16
CA ALA A 600 -3.33 -17.49 11.37
C ALA A 600 -3.44 -15.96 11.45
N CYS A 601 -3.23 -15.39 12.64
CA CYS A 601 -3.25 -13.95 12.84
C CYS A 601 -2.30 -13.21 11.89
N LYS A 602 -2.76 -12.04 11.41
CA LYS A 602 -2.01 -11.17 10.48
C LYS A 602 -1.44 -9.93 11.17
N ASP A 603 -1.35 -9.90 12.50
CA ASP A 603 -0.94 -8.70 13.24
C ASP A 603 0.45 -8.20 12.83
N TRP A 604 1.38 -9.11 12.53
CA TRP A 604 2.72 -8.79 12.03
C TRP A 604 2.74 -8.02 10.69
N LEU A 605 1.66 -8.10 9.91
CA LEU A 605 1.46 -7.30 8.69
C LEU A 605 0.80 -5.95 9.02
N THR A 606 -0.16 -5.92 9.94
CA THR A 606 -0.94 -4.72 10.21
C THR A 606 -0.22 -3.78 11.17
N ASN A 607 0.45 -4.28 12.21
CA ASN A 607 1.04 -3.49 13.30
C ASN A 607 2.16 -2.51 12.90
N LYS A 608 2.63 -2.58 11.66
CA LYS A 608 3.65 -1.70 11.07
C LYS A 608 3.14 -0.82 9.92
N VAL A 609 1.88 -0.98 9.52
CA VAL A 609 1.29 -0.25 8.39
C VAL A 609 0.33 0.81 8.91
N ASP A 610 0.42 2.03 8.39
CA ASP A 610 -0.53 3.10 8.67
C ASP A 610 -1.95 2.68 8.26
N ARG A 611 -2.91 2.89 9.16
CA ARG A 611 -4.34 2.54 8.99
C ARG A 611 -5.26 3.71 9.34
N CYS A 612 -4.76 4.94 9.33
CA CYS A 612 -5.53 6.11 9.74
C CYS A 612 -5.20 7.41 8.99
N VAL A 613 -4.10 7.47 8.22
CA VAL A 613 -3.68 8.66 7.48
C VAL A 613 -4.77 9.18 6.54
N GLY A 614 -4.90 10.50 6.47
CA GLY A 614 -5.98 11.21 5.81
C GLY A 614 -7.23 11.42 6.69
N GLY A 615 -7.32 10.75 7.84
CA GLY A 615 -8.48 10.84 8.77
C GLY A 615 -9.79 10.31 8.17
N LYS A 616 -9.70 9.55 7.07
CA LYS A 616 -10.83 9.05 6.27
C LYS A 616 -10.99 7.53 6.31
N VAL A 617 -10.12 6.80 7.02
CA VAL A 617 -10.27 5.35 7.17
C VAL A 617 -11.48 5.08 8.06
N ALA A 618 -12.54 4.50 7.49
CA ALA A 618 -13.78 4.19 8.20
C ALA A 618 -13.80 2.73 8.71
N LYS A 619 -13.15 1.83 7.97
CA LYS A 619 -12.94 0.45 8.41
C LYS A 619 -11.57 -0.06 7.96
N GLN A 620 -10.89 -0.70 8.89
CA GLN A 620 -9.57 -1.32 8.73
C GLN A 620 -9.57 -2.71 9.37
N GLN A 621 -8.48 -3.45 9.23
CA GLN A 621 -8.38 -4.87 9.56
C GLN A 621 -8.72 -5.23 11.02
N CYS A 622 -8.32 -4.41 12.01
CA CYS A 622 -8.46 -4.73 13.43
C CYS A 622 -9.88 -4.50 13.98
N VAL A 623 -10.33 -5.34 14.93
CA VAL A 623 -11.65 -5.27 15.58
C VAL A 623 -11.59 -5.47 17.09
N GLY A 624 -12.69 -5.12 17.77
CA GLY A 624 -12.93 -5.41 19.19
C GLY A 624 -11.99 -4.68 20.15
N SER A 625 -12.16 -4.92 21.44
CA SER A 625 -11.33 -4.31 22.48
C SER A 625 -9.86 -4.77 22.44
N LEU A 626 -9.57 -5.93 21.83
CA LEU A 626 -8.22 -6.47 21.69
C LEU A 626 -7.50 -6.02 20.40
N GLN A 627 -8.20 -5.33 19.49
CA GLN A 627 -7.64 -4.80 18.24
C GLN A 627 -6.87 -5.82 17.38
N ILE A 628 -7.46 -7.01 17.18
CA ILE A 628 -6.87 -8.06 16.34
C ILE A 628 -7.42 -8.06 14.91
N PRO A 629 -6.62 -8.41 13.88
CA PRO A 629 -6.97 -8.21 12.47
C PRO A 629 -7.92 -9.29 11.91
N LEU A 630 -9.23 -9.06 12.01
CA LEU A 630 -10.27 -10.00 11.58
C LEU A 630 -11.31 -9.41 10.61
N ASN A 631 -11.35 -8.08 10.39
CA ASN A 631 -12.37 -7.48 9.53
C ASN A 631 -12.33 -8.03 8.09
N ASN A 632 -13.50 -8.35 7.57
CA ASN A 632 -13.72 -8.85 6.21
C ASN A 632 -13.41 -7.81 5.12
N VAL A 633 -13.65 -6.53 5.41
CA VAL A 633 -13.72 -5.45 4.41
C VAL A 633 -13.00 -4.20 4.88
N GLY A 634 -12.31 -3.53 3.95
CA GLY A 634 -11.76 -2.19 4.16
C GLY A 634 -12.70 -1.12 3.58
N VAL A 635 -12.87 -0.01 4.29
CA VAL A 635 -13.73 1.10 3.85
C VAL A 635 -13.05 2.45 4.06
N MET A 636 -12.98 3.24 2.99
CA MET A 636 -12.54 4.64 3.03
C MET A 636 -13.75 5.57 2.90
N ALA A 637 -13.87 6.58 3.76
CA ALA A 637 -14.77 7.71 3.53
C ALA A 637 -14.29 8.54 2.34
N LEU A 638 -15.23 9.07 1.54
CA LEU A 638 -14.90 9.95 0.40
C LEU A 638 -14.63 11.39 0.86
N ASP A 639 -15.31 11.84 1.91
CA ASP A 639 -15.17 13.16 2.52
C ASP A 639 -15.22 13.09 4.06
N TYR A 640 -15.12 14.24 4.73
CA TYR A 640 -15.19 14.33 6.19
C TYR A 640 -16.62 14.43 6.73
N ASN A 641 -17.66 14.37 5.88
CA ASN A 641 -19.05 14.37 6.34
C ASN A 641 -19.48 13.01 6.91
N GLY A 642 -18.69 11.96 6.67
CA GLY A 642 -18.86 10.68 7.36
C GLY A 642 -20.02 9.82 6.89
N LYS A 643 -20.47 9.98 5.64
CA LYS A 643 -21.60 9.23 5.06
C LYS A 643 -21.19 8.27 3.96
N GLU A 644 -20.70 8.81 2.84
CA GLU A 644 -20.37 8.02 1.65
C GLU A 644 -18.90 7.57 1.68
N GLY A 645 -18.63 6.40 1.12
CA GLY A 645 -17.30 5.80 1.09
C GLY A 645 -17.09 4.81 -0.06
N ILE A 646 -15.94 4.15 -0.05
CA ILE A 646 -15.58 3.07 -0.99
C ILE A 646 -15.22 1.85 -0.17
N ALA A 647 -15.95 0.75 -0.37
CA ALA A 647 -15.64 -0.55 0.20
C ALA A 647 -14.74 -1.36 -0.75
N THR A 648 -13.79 -2.12 -0.20
CA THR A 648 -12.92 -3.01 -0.96
C THR A 648 -12.58 -4.31 -0.24
N SER A 649 -12.53 -5.40 -1.00
CA SER A 649 -12.22 -6.76 -0.54
C SER A 649 -11.40 -7.52 -1.58
N ILE A 650 -10.87 -8.69 -1.19
CA ILE A 650 -10.07 -9.59 -2.04
C ILE A 650 -10.61 -11.02 -1.91
N GLY A 651 -10.50 -11.82 -2.98
CA GLY A 651 -10.73 -13.26 -2.96
C GLY A 651 -9.85 -14.03 -3.95
N HIS A 652 -9.44 -15.25 -3.60
CA HIS A 652 -8.64 -16.16 -4.43
C HIS A 652 -8.78 -17.62 -3.94
N ALA A 653 -8.76 -18.59 -4.86
CA ALA A 653 -8.88 -20.00 -4.50
C ALA A 653 -7.91 -20.90 -5.31
N PRO A 654 -6.59 -20.73 -5.15
CA PRO A 654 -5.58 -21.37 -6.01
C PRO A 654 -5.58 -22.90 -5.94
N ILE A 655 -5.80 -23.51 -4.76
CA ILE A 655 -5.82 -24.97 -4.65
C ILE A 655 -7.12 -25.55 -5.24
N SER A 656 -8.26 -24.89 -5.03
CA SER A 656 -9.52 -25.23 -5.70
C SER A 656 -9.37 -25.17 -7.23
N ALA A 657 -8.64 -24.18 -7.74
CA ALA A 657 -8.32 -24.07 -9.16
C ALA A 657 -7.42 -25.21 -9.65
N LEU A 658 -6.49 -25.76 -8.84
CA LEU A 658 -5.71 -26.97 -9.18
C LEU A 658 -6.62 -28.16 -9.51
N ILE A 659 -7.70 -28.33 -8.76
CA ILE A 659 -8.69 -29.39 -8.93
C ILE A 659 -9.59 -29.09 -10.12
N HIS A 660 -10.19 -27.89 -10.14
CA HIS A 660 -11.16 -27.48 -11.15
C HIS A 660 -11.04 -25.96 -11.39
N PRO A 661 -10.43 -25.50 -12.50
CA PRO A 661 -10.14 -24.08 -12.71
C PRO A 661 -11.39 -23.20 -12.73
N GLU A 662 -12.51 -23.71 -13.24
CA GLU A 662 -13.79 -23.01 -13.23
C GLU A 662 -14.38 -22.83 -11.82
N ALA A 663 -14.31 -23.86 -10.97
CA ALA A 663 -14.79 -23.76 -9.59
C ALA A 663 -13.91 -22.81 -8.77
N GLY A 664 -12.58 -22.93 -8.88
CA GLY A 664 -11.64 -22.00 -8.23
C GLY A 664 -11.87 -20.55 -8.65
N SER A 665 -12.19 -20.31 -9.93
CA SER A 665 -12.52 -18.98 -10.45
C SER A 665 -13.82 -18.41 -9.87
N ARG A 666 -14.88 -19.22 -9.76
CA ARG A 666 -16.14 -18.80 -9.13
C ARG A 666 -15.99 -18.59 -7.63
N ASN A 667 -15.20 -19.43 -6.96
CA ASN A 667 -14.91 -19.28 -5.54
C ASN A 667 -14.12 -17.99 -5.27
N ALA A 668 -13.14 -17.63 -6.12
CA ALA A 668 -12.41 -16.38 -5.99
C ALA A 668 -13.33 -15.14 -6.08
N ILE A 669 -14.28 -15.13 -7.02
CA ILE A 669 -15.30 -14.06 -7.10
C ILE A 669 -16.18 -14.08 -5.84
N THR A 670 -16.67 -15.26 -5.44
CA THR A 670 -17.59 -15.36 -4.31
C THR A 670 -16.94 -14.99 -2.99
N GLU A 671 -15.69 -15.34 -2.73
CA GLU A 671 -14.94 -14.91 -1.53
C GLU A 671 -14.77 -13.39 -1.49
N ALA A 672 -14.46 -12.76 -2.62
CA ALA A 672 -14.43 -11.29 -2.68
C ALA A 672 -15.81 -10.69 -2.35
N LEU A 673 -16.89 -11.33 -2.82
CA LEU A 673 -18.27 -10.89 -2.53
C LEU A 673 -18.68 -11.14 -1.08
N THR A 674 -18.39 -12.30 -0.49
CA THR A 674 -18.71 -12.61 0.90
C THR A 674 -17.90 -11.76 1.88
N ASN A 675 -16.74 -11.25 1.46
CA ASN A 675 -16.02 -10.24 2.22
C ASN A 675 -16.63 -8.83 2.09
N ILE A 676 -16.98 -8.36 0.88
CA ILE A 676 -17.49 -6.98 0.71
C ILE A 676 -18.94 -6.78 1.18
N ILE A 677 -19.71 -7.87 1.33
CA ILE A 677 -21.13 -7.85 1.71
C ILE A 677 -21.40 -7.13 3.04
N TRP A 678 -20.41 -6.97 3.91
CA TRP A 678 -20.57 -6.38 5.24
C TRP A 678 -20.55 -4.85 5.23
N ALA A 679 -20.26 -4.22 4.08
CA ALA A 679 -20.42 -2.79 3.86
C ALA A 679 -21.77 -2.49 3.19
N PRO A 680 -22.52 -1.45 3.61
CA PRO A 680 -23.79 -1.08 2.97
C PRO A 680 -23.55 -0.43 1.60
N LEU A 681 -23.70 -1.23 0.55
CA LEU A 681 -23.46 -0.82 -0.82
C LEU A 681 -24.69 -0.11 -1.40
N LYS A 682 -24.48 1.00 -2.11
CA LYS A 682 -25.56 1.86 -2.64
C LYS A 682 -26.68 1.07 -3.33
N ASN A 683 -26.35 0.22 -4.30
CA ASN A 683 -27.28 -0.59 -5.09
C ASN A 683 -27.10 -2.11 -4.87
N GLY A 684 -26.65 -2.52 -3.67
CA GLY A 684 -26.36 -3.93 -3.39
C GLY A 684 -25.28 -4.48 -4.33
N LEU A 685 -25.47 -5.71 -4.83
CA LEU A 685 -24.49 -6.38 -5.69
C LEU A 685 -24.17 -5.58 -6.97
N GLN A 686 -25.12 -4.85 -7.53
CA GLN A 686 -24.91 -4.10 -8.78
C GLN A 686 -23.94 -2.92 -8.63
N SER A 687 -23.64 -2.50 -7.41
CA SER A 687 -22.60 -1.50 -7.14
C SER A 687 -21.18 -2.06 -7.26
N VAL A 688 -21.00 -3.38 -7.31
CA VAL A 688 -19.69 -4.02 -7.32
C VAL A 688 -19.08 -4.02 -8.71
N SER A 689 -17.80 -3.64 -8.79
CA SER A 689 -16.94 -3.83 -9.96
C SER A 689 -15.64 -4.53 -9.53
N LEU A 690 -15.12 -5.38 -10.42
CA LEU A 690 -14.01 -6.29 -10.10
C LEU A 690 -12.73 -5.95 -10.86
N SER A 691 -11.58 -6.11 -10.21
CA SER A 691 -10.29 -6.28 -10.88
C SER A 691 -9.94 -7.76 -10.88
N ALA A 692 -9.59 -8.32 -12.03
CA ALA A 692 -9.10 -9.70 -12.12
C ALA A 692 -7.61 -9.74 -12.49
N ASN A 693 -6.78 -10.28 -11.59
CA ASN A 693 -5.35 -10.43 -11.79
C ASN A 693 -4.96 -11.90 -11.98
N TRP A 694 -4.31 -12.22 -13.09
CA TRP A 694 -4.08 -13.59 -13.55
C TRP A 694 -2.62 -13.99 -13.44
N MET A 695 -2.28 -14.85 -12.49
CA MET A 695 -0.94 -15.39 -12.30
C MET A 695 -0.95 -16.84 -12.76
N TRP A 696 -0.35 -17.11 -13.92
CA TRP A 696 -0.45 -18.42 -14.56
C TRP A 696 0.89 -18.92 -15.10
N PRO A 697 1.21 -20.22 -15.02
CA PRO A 697 2.40 -20.80 -15.64
C PRO A 697 2.14 -21.20 -17.10
N CYS A 698 1.90 -20.24 -18.00
CA CYS A 698 1.60 -20.52 -19.41
C CYS A 698 2.73 -21.30 -20.10
N LYS A 699 2.42 -21.93 -21.24
CA LYS A 699 3.35 -22.80 -22.02
C LYS A 699 3.81 -24.06 -21.27
N ASN A 700 3.13 -24.44 -20.19
CA ASN A 700 3.30 -25.73 -19.53
C ASN A 700 2.09 -26.62 -19.85
N GLU A 701 2.33 -27.92 -20.04
CA GLU A 701 1.32 -28.88 -20.52
C GLU A 701 0.01 -28.83 -19.71
N GLY A 702 -1.08 -28.48 -20.39
CA GLY A 702 -2.43 -28.38 -19.85
C GLY A 702 -2.76 -27.07 -19.14
N GLU A 703 -1.79 -26.19 -18.87
CA GLU A 703 -2.04 -24.96 -18.12
C GLU A 703 -2.68 -23.86 -18.98
N ASP A 704 -2.41 -23.78 -20.28
CA ASP A 704 -3.04 -22.81 -21.17
C ASP A 704 -4.53 -23.15 -21.36
N ALA A 705 -4.85 -24.45 -21.45
CA ALA A 705 -6.22 -24.93 -21.45
C ALA A 705 -6.96 -24.60 -20.14
N ARG A 706 -6.28 -24.68 -18.99
CA ARG A 706 -6.83 -24.34 -17.68
C ARG A 706 -7.03 -22.84 -17.51
N LEU A 707 -6.11 -21.99 -18.00
CA LEU A 707 -6.27 -20.54 -18.02
C LEU A 707 -7.50 -20.13 -18.82
N TYR A 708 -7.68 -20.67 -20.02
CA TYR A 708 -8.84 -20.38 -20.87
C TYR A 708 -10.16 -20.70 -20.15
N LYS A 709 -10.23 -21.86 -19.49
CA LYS A 709 -11.38 -22.27 -18.67
C LYS A 709 -11.61 -21.33 -17.49
N ALA A 710 -10.57 -20.91 -16.79
CA ALA A 710 -10.66 -19.98 -15.67
C ALA A 710 -11.19 -18.60 -16.09
N VAL A 711 -10.64 -18.01 -17.15
CA VAL A 711 -11.09 -16.73 -17.72
C VAL A 711 -12.55 -16.80 -18.17
N LYS A 712 -12.90 -17.88 -18.88
CA LYS A 712 -14.29 -18.12 -19.30
C LYS A 712 -15.23 -18.20 -18.10
N ALA A 713 -14.86 -18.93 -17.05
CA ALA A 713 -15.67 -19.07 -15.85
C ALA A 713 -15.86 -17.74 -15.09
N VAL A 714 -14.82 -16.92 -14.95
CA VAL A 714 -14.94 -15.56 -14.40
C VAL A 714 -15.89 -14.72 -15.24
N SER A 715 -15.73 -14.74 -16.57
CA SER A 715 -16.57 -13.97 -17.47
C SER A 715 -18.05 -14.38 -17.37
N GLU A 716 -18.35 -15.67 -17.48
CA GLU A 716 -19.72 -16.18 -17.46
C GLU A 716 -20.37 -15.93 -16.09
N PHE A 717 -19.65 -16.23 -15.01
CA PHE A 717 -20.18 -16.04 -13.66
C PHE A 717 -20.41 -14.56 -13.30
N ALA A 718 -19.50 -13.66 -13.66
CA ALA A 718 -19.72 -12.22 -13.49
C ALA A 718 -20.94 -11.73 -14.30
N ILE A 719 -21.14 -12.27 -15.51
CA ILE A 719 -22.31 -11.97 -16.33
C ILE A 719 -23.59 -12.45 -15.65
N ASP A 720 -23.61 -13.67 -15.12
CA ASP A 720 -24.75 -14.27 -14.44
C ASP A 720 -25.10 -13.53 -13.14
N LEU A 721 -24.09 -13.02 -12.43
CA LEU A 721 -24.23 -12.15 -11.26
C LEU A 721 -24.61 -10.70 -11.60
N LYS A 722 -24.63 -10.35 -12.89
CA LYS A 722 -24.93 -9.00 -13.40
C LYS A 722 -23.95 -7.92 -12.91
N ILE A 723 -22.69 -8.29 -12.76
CA ILE A 723 -21.56 -7.41 -12.43
C ILE A 723 -20.51 -7.43 -13.54
N ASN A 724 -19.43 -6.67 -13.38
CA ASN A 724 -18.43 -6.46 -14.42
C ASN A 724 -16.98 -6.53 -13.89
N VAL A 725 -16.06 -6.76 -14.82
CA VAL A 725 -14.61 -6.80 -14.58
C VAL A 725 -13.93 -5.72 -15.45
N PRO A 726 -14.00 -4.42 -15.09
CA PRO A 726 -13.59 -3.33 -15.98
C PRO A 726 -12.08 -3.09 -16.04
N THR A 727 -11.31 -3.79 -15.21
CA THR A 727 -9.85 -3.69 -15.11
C THR A 727 -9.24 -5.03 -14.68
N GLY A 728 -7.93 -5.18 -14.85
CA GLY A 728 -7.19 -6.37 -14.50
C GLY A 728 -5.76 -6.33 -15.07
N LYS A 729 -4.96 -7.32 -14.68
CA LYS A 729 -3.59 -7.51 -15.17
C LYS A 729 -3.24 -8.99 -15.24
N ASP A 730 -2.18 -9.35 -15.93
CA ASP A 730 -1.71 -10.72 -16.05
C ASP A 730 -0.19 -10.84 -15.87
N SER A 731 0.23 -12.00 -15.36
CA SER A 731 1.61 -12.42 -15.15
C SER A 731 1.72 -13.90 -15.50
N LEU A 732 2.22 -14.21 -16.70
CA LEU A 732 2.01 -15.51 -17.36
C LEU A 732 3.24 -16.44 -17.37
N SER A 733 4.26 -16.11 -16.59
CA SER A 733 5.52 -16.87 -16.46
C SER A 733 5.73 -17.38 -15.03
N MET A 734 4.66 -17.88 -14.37
CA MET A 734 4.67 -18.26 -12.95
C MET A 734 5.35 -19.61 -12.67
N LYS A 735 6.67 -19.65 -12.91
CA LYS A 735 7.51 -20.84 -12.80
C LYS A 735 8.91 -20.46 -12.33
N GLN A 736 9.53 -21.33 -11.54
CA GLN A 736 10.92 -21.20 -11.12
C GLN A 736 11.74 -22.40 -11.60
N LYS A 737 12.85 -22.13 -12.29
CA LYS A 737 13.80 -23.15 -12.73
C LYS A 737 15.00 -23.19 -11.79
N TYR A 738 15.39 -24.39 -11.38
CA TYR A 738 16.63 -24.69 -10.65
C TYR A 738 17.55 -25.54 -11.54
N PRO A 739 18.84 -25.71 -11.20
CA PRO A 739 19.77 -26.49 -12.02
C PRO A 739 19.32 -27.93 -12.31
N ASN A 740 18.58 -28.56 -11.38
CA ASN A 740 18.20 -29.98 -11.46
C ASN A 740 16.68 -30.22 -11.45
N GLU A 741 15.87 -29.18 -11.26
CA GLU A 741 14.42 -29.31 -11.09
C GLU A 741 13.68 -28.02 -11.45
N GLU A 742 12.35 -28.08 -11.52
CA GLU A 742 11.49 -26.92 -11.74
C GLU A 742 10.28 -26.99 -10.80
N VAL A 743 9.80 -25.82 -10.37
CA VAL A 743 8.60 -25.68 -9.55
C VAL A 743 7.62 -24.75 -10.26
N ILE A 744 6.37 -25.20 -10.32
CA ILE A 744 5.29 -24.51 -11.02
C ILE A 744 4.34 -23.91 -9.99
N SER A 745 4.01 -22.63 -10.11
CA SER A 745 2.98 -22.03 -9.24
C SER A 745 1.59 -22.52 -9.65
N PRO A 746 0.68 -22.78 -8.69
CA PRO A 746 -0.74 -22.97 -9.00
C PRO A 746 -1.29 -21.80 -9.83
N GLY A 747 -2.00 -22.11 -10.92
CA GLY A 747 -2.73 -21.10 -11.69
C GLY A 747 -3.74 -20.37 -10.81
N THR A 748 -3.58 -19.05 -10.68
CA THR A 748 -4.28 -18.24 -9.68
C THR A 748 -4.92 -17.03 -10.34
N VAL A 749 -6.21 -16.81 -10.05
CA VAL A 749 -6.87 -15.51 -10.26
C VAL A 749 -7.11 -14.87 -8.90
N ILE A 750 -6.67 -13.62 -8.74
CA ILE A 750 -6.99 -12.79 -7.58
C ILE A 750 -8.06 -11.79 -8.02
N ILE A 751 -9.19 -11.79 -7.32
CA ILE A 751 -10.28 -10.86 -7.52
C ILE A 751 -10.19 -9.76 -6.46
N SER A 752 -10.11 -8.50 -6.88
CA SER A 752 -10.30 -7.35 -5.99
C SER A 752 -11.63 -6.70 -6.32
N ALA A 753 -12.50 -6.52 -5.33
CA ALA A 753 -13.79 -5.88 -5.50
C ALA A 753 -13.75 -4.44 -4.97
N ALA A 754 -14.48 -3.53 -5.63
CA ALA A 754 -14.77 -2.20 -5.12
C ALA A 754 -16.22 -1.80 -5.37
N ALA A 755 -16.80 -1.03 -4.44
CA ALA A 755 -18.16 -0.52 -4.54
C ALA A 755 -18.35 0.77 -3.73
N ASN A 756 -19.30 1.62 -4.16
CA ASN A 756 -19.74 2.76 -3.36
C ASN A 756 -20.49 2.29 -2.10
N CYS A 757 -19.94 2.61 -0.93
CA CYS A 757 -20.55 2.41 0.38
C CYS A 757 -21.39 3.64 0.74
N SER A 758 -22.71 3.51 0.78
CA SER A 758 -23.63 4.64 0.96
C SER A 758 -23.78 5.12 2.41
N GLU A 759 -23.32 4.33 3.38
CA GLU A 759 -23.44 4.66 4.81
C GLU A 759 -22.33 3.99 5.63
N ILE A 760 -21.14 4.60 5.69
CA ILE A 760 -19.96 4.00 6.34
C ILE A 760 -20.15 3.67 7.83
N SER A 761 -21.12 4.32 8.49
CA SER A 761 -21.42 4.10 9.91
C SER A 761 -22.08 2.75 10.22
N LYS A 762 -22.59 2.04 9.21
CA LYS A 762 -23.29 0.75 9.33
C LYS A 762 -22.46 -0.46 8.86
N VAL A 763 -21.16 -0.30 8.68
CA VAL A 763 -20.28 -1.43 8.33
C VAL A 763 -20.28 -2.45 9.47
N VAL A 764 -20.60 -3.70 9.15
CA VAL A 764 -20.72 -4.80 10.12
C VAL A 764 -19.36 -5.45 10.38
N GLU A 765 -19.05 -5.73 11.65
CA GLU A 765 -17.80 -6.37 12.08
C GLU A 765 -18.04 -7.85 12.46
N PRO A 766 -17.03 -8.72 12.35
CA PRO A 766 -17.09 -10.12 12.76
C PRO A 766 -16.85 -10.28 14.28
N VAL A 767 -17.60 -9.56 15.11
CA VAL A 767 -17.51 -9.68 16.57
C VAL A 767 -18.88 -9.97 17.16
N LEU A 768 -19.06 -11.17 17.70
CA LEU A 768 -20.31 -11.60 18.31
C LEU A 768 -20.69 -10.75 19.54
N GLN A 769 -21.98 -10.59 19.74
CA GLN A 769 -22.56 -9.78 20.81
C GLN A 769 -23.27 -10.68 21.81
N ILE A 770 -22.81 -10.69 23.07
CA ILE A 770 -23.40 -11.52 24.15
C ILE A 770 -24.90 -11.26 24.31
N ASP A 771 -25.32 -10.00 24.22
CA ASP A 771 -26.72 -9.57 24.34
C ASP A 771 -27.42 -9.44 22.96
N GLY A 772 -26.84 -10.01 21.91
CA GLY A 772 -27.39 -9.97 20.56
C GLY A 772 -28.38 -11.11 20.28
N GLY A 773 -28.84 -11.19 19.03
CA GLY A 773 -29.79 -12.21 18.59
C GLY A 773 -29.18 -13.59 18.34
N LYS A 774 -29.90 -14.43 17.60
CA LYS A 774 -29.46 -15.75 17.16
C LYS A 774 -28.34 -15.64 16.13
N ILE A 775 -27.55 -16.71 16.04
CA ILE A 775 -26.51 -16.87 15.03
C ILE A 775 -27.03 -17.76 13.92
N TYR A 776 -26.89 -17.27 12.68
CA TYR A 776 -27.40 -17.89 11.47
C TYR A 776 -26.27 -18.28 10.53
N TYR A 777 -26.50 -19.34 9.75
CA TYR A 777 -25.63 -19.78 8.65
C TYR A 777 -26.42 -19.79 7.33
N ILE A 778 -25.79 -19.30 6.26
CA ILE A 778 -26.27 -19.44 4.89
C ILE A 778 -25.18 -20.10 4.04
N ASN A 779 -25.53 -21.22 3.41
CA ASN A 779 -24.67 -21.88 2.42
C ASN A 779 -24.73 -21.13 1.08
N ILE A 780 -23.85 -20.15 0.90
CA ILE A 780 -23.77 -19.34 -0.31
C ILE A 780 -23.40 -20.19 -1.55
N SER A 781 -22.60 -21.24 -1.37
CA SER A 781 -22.21 -22.14 -2.46
C SER A 781 -23.37 -22.96 -3.04
N GLN A 782 -24.39 -23.25 -2.23
CA GLN A 782 -25.43 -24.26 -2.49
C GLN A 782 -24.85 -25.63 -2.93
N ASP A 783 -23.63 -25.94 -2.52
CA ASP A 783 -22.98 -27.22 -2.77
C ASP A 783 -22.88 -28.02 -1.48
N ASN A 784 -22.69 -29.33 -1.62
CA ASN A 784 -22.37 -30.18 -0.49
C ASN A 784 -20.97 -29.86 0.04
N PHE A 785 -20.74 -30.09 1.33
CA PHE A 785 -19.44 -29.86 1.96
C PHE A 785 -18.35 -30.70 1.29
N LYS A 786 -17.23 -30.09 0.92
CA LYS A 786 -16.11 -30.77 0.24
C LYS A 786 -14.77 -30.28 0.80
N LEU A 787 -13.86 -31.23 1.03
CA LEU A 787 -12.53 -30.94 1.60
C LEU A 787 -11.45 -30.66 0.55
N GLY A 788 -11.71 -30.96 -0.74
CA GLY A 788 -10.72 -30.71 -1.77
C GLY A 788 -10.39 -29.22 -1.86
N GLY A 789 -9.10 -28.90 -1.89
CA GLY A 789 -8.63 -27.51 -1.95
C GLY A 789 -8.49 -26.80 -0.61
N SER A 790 -8.91 -27.41 0.50
CA SER A 790 -8.93 -26.71 1.80
C SER A 790 -7.58 -26.64 2.51
N SER A 791 -7.47 -25.68 3.43
CA SER A 791 -6.39 -25.57 4.41
C SER A 791 -6.21 -26.85 5.23
N PHE A 792 -7.30 -27.57 5.50
CA PHE A 792 -7.24 -28.89 6.14
C PHE A 792 -6.57 -29.95 5.27
N ASN A 793 -6.86 -29.98 3.97
CA ASN A 793 -6.15 -30.88 3.06
C ASN A 793 -4.67 -30.50 2.94
N GLN A 794 -4.36 -29.20 2.98
CA GLN A 794 -3.00 -28.69 2.95
C GLN A 794 -2.16 -29.19 4.14
N ILE A 795 -2.66 -29.12 5.38
CA ILE A 795 -1.90 -29.65 6.54
C ILE A 795 -1.64 -31.16 6.46
N LEU A 796 -2.49 -31.89 5.74
CA LEU A 796 -2.35 -33.33 5.50
C LEU A 796 -1.45 -33.66 4.29
N ASN A 797 -0.88 -32.63 3.65
CA ASN A 797 -0.17 -32.70 2.37
C ASN A 797 -0.98 -33.46 1.30
N THR A 798 -2.24 -33.07 1.15
CA THR A 798 -3.17 -33.56 0.15
C THR A 798 -3.87 -32.39 -0.54
N ILE A 799 -4.40 -32.63 -1.74
CA ILE A 799 -5.21 -31.64 -2.45
C ILE A 799 -6.67 -32.12 -2.52
N GLY A 800 -6.90 -33.41 -2.80
CA GLY A 800 -8.22 -33.99 -3.04
C GLY A 800 -8.71 -33.81 -4.48
N ASN A 801 -9.79 -34.50 -4.85
CA ASN A 801 -10.34 -34.44 -6.23
C ASN A 801 -11.69 -33.72 -6.36
N GLU A 802 -12.30 -33.36 -5.25
CA GLU A 802 -13.61 -32.71 -5.22
C GLU A 802 -13.52 -31.43 -4.40
N THR A 803 -13.56 -30.29 -5.09
CA THR A 803 -13.56 -28.95 -4.49
C THR A 803 -14.98 -28.40 -4.37
N PRO A 804 -15.29 -27.57 -3.36
CA PRO A 804 -16.49 -26.75 -3.34
C PRO A 804 -16.59 -25.88 -4.60
N ASP A 805 -17.82 -25.59 -5.01
CA ASP A 805 -18.12 -24.75 -6.17
C ASP A 805 -19.46 -24.04 -5.95
N VAL A 806 -19.68 -22.92 -6.64
CA VAL A 806 -20.90 -22.13 -6.50
C VAL A 806 -21.92 -22.58 -7.54
N LYS A 807 -23.02 -23.19 -7.08
CA LYS A 807 -23.99 -23.86 -7.96
C LYS A 807 -25.06 -22.94 -8.55
N ASN A 808 -25.27 -21.76 -7.95
CA ASN A 808 -26.37 -20.89 -8.35
C ASN A 808 -26.06 -19.39 -8.14
N ALA A 809 -25.73 -18.70 -9.24
CA ALA A 809 -25.49 -17.26 -9.25
C ALA A 809 -26.73 -16.43 -8.83
N THR A 810 -27.94 -16.91 -9.13
CA THR A 810 -29.19 -16.21 -8.76
C THR A 810 -29.41 -16.27 -7.27
N PHE A 811 -29.21 -17.44 -6.64
CA PHE A 811 -29.27 -17.57 -5.19
C PHE A 811 -28.25 -16.67 -4.51
N LEU A 812 -26.98 -16.71 -4.93
CA LEU A 812 -25.93 -15.83 -4.40
C LEU A 812 -26.34 -14.35 -4.53
N SER A 813 -26.86 -13.93 -5.68
CA SER A 813 -27.31 -12.54 -5.88
C SER A 813 -28.47 -12.16 -4.95
N ASN A 814 -29.44 -13.06 -4.76
CA ASN A 814 -30.59 -12.82 -3.89
C ASN A 814 -30.20 -12.79 -2.41
N ALA A 815 -29.35 -13.72 -1.97
CA ALA A 815 -28.78 -13.75 -0.63
C ALA A 815 -27.97 -12.48 -0.37
N PHE A 816 -27.06 -12.11 -1.27
CA PHE A 816 -26.24 -10.90 -1.16
C PHE A 816 -27.11 -9.66 -0.97
N ASN A 817 -28.09 -9.44 -1.85
CA ASN A 817 -28.94 -8.26 -1.78
C ASN A 817 -29.86 -8.25 -0.54
N THR A 818 -30.27 -9.42 -0.05
CA THR A 818 -31.10 -9.51 1.17
C THR A 818 -30.30 -9.19 2.43
N ILE A 819 -29.07 -9.66 2.52
CA ILE A 819 -28.15 -9.26 3.61
C ILE A 819 -27.87 -7.76 3.54
N GLN A 820 -27.69 -7.20 2.34
CA GLN A 820 -27.54 -5.75 2.15
C GLN A 820 -28.75 -4.95 2.66
N GLU A 821 -29.97 -5.44 2.44
CA GLU A 821 -31.17 -4.85 3.03
C GLU A 821 -31.14 -4.91 4.56
N PHE A 822 -30.81 -6.06 5.14
CA PHE A 822 -30.72 -6.21 6.60
C PHE A 822 -29.66 -5.31 7.24
N ILE A 823 -28.50 -5.13 6.61
CA ILE A 823 -27.47 -4.20 7.07
C ILE A 823 -28.00 -2.76 7.06
N LYS A 824 -28.65 -2.35 5.96
CA LYS A 824 -29.22 -0.99 5.86
C LYS A 824 -30.33 -0.75 6.88
N GLU A 825 -31.04 -1.80 7.28
CA GLU A 825 -32.11 -1.77 8.30
C GLU A 825 -31.60 -1.97 9.75
N ASP A 826 -30.28 -2.07 9.98
CA ASP A 826 -29.65 -2.31 11.29
C ASP A 826 -30.08 -3.63 11.97
N LYS A 827 -30.38 -4.66 11.18
CA LYS A 827 -30.83 -5.99 11.66
C LYS A 827 -29.70 -6.98 11.96
N ILE A 828 -28.49 -6.71 11.44
CA ILE A 828 -27.32 -7.56 11.63
C ILE A 828 -26.40 -6.92 12.68
N GLN A 829 -26.08 -7.65 13.75
CA GLN A 829 -25.17 -7.18 14.79
C GLN A 829 -23.72 -7.60 14.55
N SER A 830 -23.49 -8.74 13.89
CA SER A 830 -22.14 -9.18 13.50
C SER A 830 -22.20 -10.12 12.30
N GLY A 831 -21.10 -10.26 11.57
CA GLY A 831 -21.05 -11.18 10.43
C GLY A 831 -19.66 -11.45 9.90
N HIS A 832 -19.45 -12.68 9.44
CA HIS A 832 -18.19 -13.18 8.92
C HIS A 832 -18.45 -14.21 7.82
N ASP A 833 -17.57 -14.30 6.83
CA ASP A 833 -17.63 -15.33 5.80
C ASP A 833 -16.85 -16.60 6.15
N ILE A 834 -17.08 -17.65 5.37
CA ILE A 834 -16.34 -18.90 5.44
C ILE A 834 -15.33 -18.92 4.31
N ALA A 835 -14.05 -18.85 4.67
CA ALA A 835 -12.91 -18.84 3.75
C ALA A 835 -11.85 -19.87 4.21
N SER A 836 -10.57 -19.47 4.22
CA SER A 836 -9.46 -20.32 4.64
C SER A 836 -9.67 -20.87 6.06
N GLY A 837 -9.54 -22.18 6.23
CA GLY A 837 -9.72 -22.86 7.52
C GLY A 837 -11.14 -23.33 7.80
N GLY A 838 -12.12 -22.95 6.95
CA GLY A 838 -13.49 -23.46 6.99
C GLY A 838 -14.33 -22.93 8.15
N LEU A 839 -15.55 -23.49 8.30
CA LEU A 839 -16.56 -23.05 9.26
C LEU A 839 -16.01 -22.94 10.69
N ILE A 840 -15.20 -23.89 11.16
CA ILE A 840 -14.65 -23.85 12.52
C ILE A 840 -13.82 -22.59 12.79
N THR A 841 -13.06 -22.14 11.80
CA THR A 841 -12.23 -20.95 11.91
C THR A 841 -13.12 -19.71 12.02
N THR A 842 -14.11 -19.57 11.14
CA THR A 842 -15.10 -18.48 11.21
C THR A 842 -15.78 -18.39 12.58
N LEU A 843 -16.24 -19.52 13.14
CA LEU A 843 -16.89 -19.54 14.45
C LEU A 843 -15.96 -19.09 15.59
N LEU A 844 -14.68 -19.48 15.52
CA LEU A 844 -13.65 -19.09 16.48
C LEU A 844 -13.28 -17.61 16.37
N GLU A 845 -13.01 -17.14 15.15
CA GLU A 845 -12.61 -15.75 14.86
C GLU A 845 -13.68 -14.75 15.30
N MET A 846 -14.96 -15.10 15.13
CA MET A 846 -16.09 -14.31 15.63
C MET A 846 -16.11 -14.12 17.16
N CYS A 847 -15.33 -14.91 17.92
CA CYS A 847 -15.17 -14.81 19.38
C CYS A 847 -13.81 -14.23 19.81
N PHE A 848 -12.81 -14.14 18.93
CA PHE A 848 -11.43 -13.85 19.32
C PHE A 848 -11.18 -12.40 19.76
N ALA A 849 -11.98 -11.44 19.32
CA ALA A 849 -11.69 -10.02 19.51
C ALA A 849 -11.98 -9.48 20.92
N GLU A 850 -12.51 -10.32 21.81
CA GLU A 850 -12.91 -9.97 23.17
C GLU A 850 -12.40 -11.02 24.18
N VAL A 851 -12.27 -10.65 25.45
CA VAL A 851 -11.60 -11.51 26.46
C VAL A 851 -12.45 -12.73 26.86
N ASN A 852 -13.77 -12.55 27.08
CA ASN A 852 -14.65 -13.59 27.64
C ASN A 852 -15.77 -14.04 26.69
N LEU A 853 -15.75 -13.58 25.44
CA LEU A 853 -16.76 -13.91 24.44
C LEU A 853 -16.67 -15.39 24.07
N GLY A 854 -17.82 -16.06 24.05
CA GLY A 854 -17.97 -17.44 23.61
C GLY A 854 -19.32 -17.66 22.94
N ALA A 855 -19.61 -18.89 22.53
CA ALA A 855 -20.87 -19.24 21.88
C ALA A 855 -21.20 -20.73 21.99
N ASP A 856 -22.48 -21.06 21.90
CA ASP A 856 -23.00 -22.42 21.86
C ASP A 856 -23.62 -22.67 20.48
N PHE A 857 -23.11 -23.66 19.75
CA PHE A 857 -23.52 -24.01 18.40
C PHE A 857 -24.09 -25.42 18.31
N ASP A 858 -25.24 -25.57 17.63
CA ASP A 858 -25.77 -26.86 17.17
C ASP A 858 -25.82 -26.85 15.64
N LEU A 859 -24.93 -27.63 15.02
CA LEU A 859 -24.77 -27.71 13.58
C LEU A 859 -25.53 -28.90 12.98
N SER A 860 -26.30 -29.64 13.78
CA SER A 860 -26.96 -30.89 13.34
C SER A 860 -27.93 -30.66 12.18
N GLU A 861 -28.57 -29.49 12.10
CA GLU A 861 -29.50 -29.13 11.02
C GLU A 861 -28.81 -28.95 9.66
N LEU A 862 -27.48 -28.82 9.62
CA LEU A 862 -26.72 -28.74 8.37
C LEU A 862 -26.61 -30.10 7.64
N ASN A 863 -27.09 -31.19 8.27
CA ASN A 863 -27.24 -32.52 7.69
C ASN A 863 -25.95 -33.14 7.11
N GLU A 864 -24.78 -32.80 7.66
CA GLU A 864 -23.51 -33.46 7.38
C GLU A 864 -23.04 -34.24 8.62
N MET A 865 -23.04 -35.58 8.50
CA MET A 865 -22.69 -36.48 9.60
C MET A 865 -21.19 -36.46 9.91
N ASP A 866 -20.33 -36.17 8.93
CA ASP A 866 -18.89 -36.08 9.14
C ASP A 866 -18.50 -34.69 9.67
N SER A 867 -18.32 -34.59 10.98
CA SER A 867 -17.91 -33.35 11.65
C SER A 867 -16.62 -32.74 11.09
N ILE A 868 -15.65 -33.53 10.60
CA ILE A 868 -14.43 -32.98 10.00
C ILE A 868 -14.75 -32.31 8.67
N LYS A 869 -15.58 -32.97 7.84
CA LYS A 869 -16.02 -32.43 6.55
C LYS A 869 -16.87 -31.16 6.72
N LEU A 870 -17.77 -31.14 7.70
CA LEU A 870 -18.59 -29.98 8.02
C LEU A 870 -17.75 -28.78 8.49
N LEU A 871 -16.80 -29.02 9.40
CA LEU A 871 -16.03 -27.95 10.04
C LEU A 871 -14.91 -27.38 9.17
N PHE A 872 -14.26 -28.21 8.35
CA PHE A 872 -13.05 -27.83 7.61
C PHE A 872 -13.23 -27.68 6.10
N SER A 873 -14.44 -27.87 5.58
CA SER A 873 -14.72 -27.53 4.19
C SER A 873 -14.75 -26.02 4.01
N GLU A 874 -14.19 -25.56 2.89
CA GLU A 874 -14.12 -24.13 2.53
C GLU A 874 -15.20 -23.83 1.49
N ASN A 875 -16.41 -24.34 1.73
CA ASN A 875 -17.59 -23.97 0.97
C ASN A 875 -17.91 -22.50 1.27
N ALA A 876 -18.06 -21.68 0.23
CA ALA A 876 -18.47 -20.29 0.41
C ALA A 876 -19.79 -20.23 1.19
N GLY A 877 -19.78 -19.48 2.28
CA GLY A 877 -20.90 -19.32 3.20
C GLY A 877 -20.72 -18.08 4.06
N ILE A 878 -21.77 -17.71 4.78
CA ILE A 878 -21.73 -16.61 5.75
C ILE A 878 -22.33 -17.07 7.08
N VAL A 879 -21.73 -16.60 8.17
CA VAL A 879 -22.22 -16.74 9.54
C VAL A 879 -22.47 -15.34 10.09
N PHE A 880 -23.67 -15.09 10.63
CA PHE A 880 -24.01 -13.76 11.11
C PHE A 880 -24.98 -13.81 12.28
N GLN A 881 -24.86 -12.82 13.15
CA GLN A 881 -25.78 -12.61 14.26
C GLN A 881 -26.80 -11.55 13.86
N ALA A 882 -28.08 -11.87 14.05
CA ALA A 882 -29.17 -11.01 13.66
C ALA A 882 -30.40 -11.19 14.58
N ASP A 883 -31.33 -10.25 14.51
CA ASP A 883 -32.62 -10.40 15.15
C ASP A 883 -33.51 -11.46 14.44
N GLU A 884 -34.46 -12.05 15.17
CA GLU A 884 -35.33 -13.12 14.63
C GLU A 884 -36.30 -12.64 13.54
N THR A 885 -36.48 -11.32 13.35
CA THR A 885 -37.44 -10.80 12.37
C THR A 885 -37.00 -11.04 10.94
N ILE A 886 -35.71 -11.35 10.72
CA ILE A 886 -35.17 -11.68 9.40
C ILE A 886 -35.75 -12.99 8.84
N GLU A 887 -36.14 -13.94 9.71
CA GLU A 887 -36.48 -15.30 9.30
C GLU A 887 -37.66 -15.31 8.33
N ALA A 888 -38.68 -14.49 8.60
CA ALA A 888 -39.84 -14.34 7.73
C ALA A 888 -39.46 -13.81 6.33
N ILE A 889 -38.52 -12.88 6.26
CA ILE A 889 -38.05 -12.28 4.99
C ILE A 889 -37.21 -13.27 4.20
N LEU A 890 -36.33 -14.03 4.88
CA LEU A 890 -35.54 -15.09 4.24
C LEU A 890 -36.45 -16.18 3.66
N ILE A 891 -37.49 -16.60 4.39
CA ILE A 891 -38.51 -17.54 3.90
C ILE A 891 -39.24 -16.97 2.67
N GLU A 892 -39.73 -15.73 2.75
CA GLU A 892 -40.44 -15.07 1.64
C GLU A 892 -39.58 -15.02 0.37
N LYS A 893 -38.29 -14.75 0.52
CA LYS A 893 -37.31 -14.67 -0.57
C LYS A 893 -36.74 -16.01 -1.01
N ASN A 894 -37.18 -17.13 -0.43
CA ASN A 894 -36.68 -18.48 -0.69
C ASN A 894 -35.15 -18.60 -0.50
N ILE A 895 -34.62 -17.97 0.54
CA ILE A 895 -33.22 -18.09 0.94
C ILE A 895 -33.15 -19.12 2.06
N GLU A 896 -32.48 -20.24 1.80
CA GLU A 896 -32.22 -21.25 2.82
C GLU A 896 -31.23 -20.71 3.86
N PHE A 897 -31.58 -20.88 5.13
CA PHE A 897 -30.78 -20.46 6.27
C PHE A 897 -30.95 -21.46 7.42
N PHE A 898 -30.00 -21.46 8.33
CA PHE A 898 -29.99 -22.34 9.49
C PHE A 898 -29.71 -21.53 10.75
N THR A 899 -30.47 -21.76 11.81
CA THR A 899 -30.15 -21.20 13.12
C THR A 899 -29.14 -22.14 13.77
N ILE A 900 -27.92 -21.67 13.98
CA ILE A 900 -26.82 -22.52 14.41
C ILE A 900 -26.37 -22.27 15.83
N GLY A 901 -26.78 -21.19 16.50
CA GLY A 901 -26.33 -20.96 17.88
C GLY A 901 -26.70 -19.62 18.51
N THR A 902 -26.13 -19.38 19.70
CA THR A 902 -26.27 -18.15 20.49
C THR A 902 -24.96 -17.82 21.21
N CYS A 903 -24.73 -16.55 21.50
CA CYS A 903 -23.53 -16.10 22.23
C CYS A 903 -23.62 -16.43 23.72
N ASN A 904 -22.46 -16.57 24.36
CA ASN A 904 -22.31 -16.69 25.81
C ASN A 904 -21.09 -15.89 26.30
N ASN A 905 -20.93 -15.78 27.62
CA ASN A 905 -19.82 -15.05 28.26
C ASN A 905 -18.89 -15.99 29.04
N SER A 906 -18.75 -17.24 28.59
CA SER A 906 -17.99 -18.27 29.29
C SER A 906 -16.51 -18.33 28.87
N GLY A 907 -16.12 -17.60 27.83
CA GLY A 907 -14.82 -17.74 27.16
C GLY A 907 -14.64 -19.06 26.41
N LYS A 908 -15.73 -19.80 26.16
CA LYS A 908 -15.72 -21.11 25.50
C LYS A 908 -16.68 -21.17 24.33
N ILE A 909 -16.28 -21.94 23.32
CA ILE A 909 -17.15 -22.35 22.22
C ILE A 909 -17.53 -23.81 22.41
N ASN A 910 -18.83 -24.10 22.42
CA ASN A 910 -19.36 -25.47 22.40
C ASN A 910 -19.98 -25.74 21.03
N ILE A 911 -19.59 -26.84 20.38
CA ILE A 911 -20.11 -27.26 19.09
C ILE A 911 -20.70 -28.65 19.22
N LYS A 912 -21.97 -28.79 18.88
CA LYS A 912 -22.65 -30.07 18.71
C LYS A 912 -22.90 -30.32 17.23
N ASN A 913 -22.61 -31.54 16.78
CA ASN A 913 -23.04 -32.04 15.47
C ASN A 913 -23.53 -33.48 15.65
N GLN A 914 -24.84 -33.69 15.62
CA GLN A 914 -25.46 -34.97 15.88
C GLN A 914 -25.06 -35.52 17.27
N GLU A 915 -24.32 -36.62 17.33
CA GLU A 915 -23.80 -37.23 18.56
C GLU A 915 -22.44 -36.67 18.99
N ASP A 916 -21.71 -36.00 18.07
CA ASP A 916 -20.41 -35.40 18.37
C ASP A 916 -20.61 -34.10 19.17
N THR A 917 -19.77 -33.89 20.18
CA THR A 917 -19.70 -32.64 20.95
C THR A 917 -18.25 -32.26 21.20
N PHE A 918 -17.92 -31.01 20.89
CA PHE A 918 -16.59 -30.43 21.06
C PHE A 918 -16.70 -29.14 21.88
N THR A 919 -15.69 -28.89 22.71
CA THR A 919 -15.56 -27.64 23.48
C THR A 919 -14.16 -27.09 23.27
N PHE A 920 -14.06 -25.80 22.96
CA PHE A 920 -12.80 -25.09 22.77
C PHE A 920 -12.72 -23.90 23.71
N ASP A 921 -11.56 -23.70 24.33
CA ASP A 921 -11.25 -22.47 25.06
C ASP A 921 -10.84 -21.39 24.05
N VAL A 922 -11.56 -20.25 24.07
CA VAL A 922 -11.35 -19.18 23.09
C VAL A 922 -9.97 -18.54 23.27
N THR A 923 -9.48 -18.42 24.51
CA THR A 923 -8.15 -17.84 24.76
C THR A 923 -7.05 -18.75 24.25
N GLU A 924 -7.15 -20.05 24.52
CA GLU A 924 -6.20 -21.06 24.02
C GLU A 924 -6.15 -21.07 22.48
N MET A 925 -7.31 -21.18 21.82
CA MET A 925 -7.35 -21.23 20.35
C MET A 925 -6.86 -19.92 19.72
N ARG A 926 -7.18 -18.78 20.33
CA ARG A 926 -6.68 -17.46 19.90
C ARG A 926 -5.16 -17.36 20.03
N ASP A 927 -4.58 -17.87 21.12
CA ASP A 927 -3.12 -17.87 21.32
C ASP A 927 -2.41 -18.76 20.28
N ILE A 928 -3.02 -19.89 19.90
CA ILE A 928 -2.51 -20.77 18.83
C ILE A 928 -2.60 -20.08 17.47
N TRP A 929 -3.74 -19.46 17.16
CA TRP A 929 -3.95 -18.66 15.96
C TRP A 929 -2.98 -17.47 15.86
N TYR A 930 -2.66 -16.83 16.99
CA TYR A 930 -1.74 -15.69 17.03
C TYR A 930 -0.27 -16.11 16.89
N LYS A 931 0.09 -17.34 17.27
CA LYS A 931 1.48 -17.82 17.33
C LYS A 931 2.29 -17.56 16.06
N THR A 932 1.74 -17.85 14.87
CA THR A 932 2.44 -17.61 13.60
C THR A 932 2.78 -16.13 13.39
N SER A 933 1.86 -15.22 13.76
CA SER A 933 2.10 -13.77 13.72
C SER A 933 3.26 -13.37 14.62
N TYR A 934 3.28 -13.88 15.86
CA TYR A 934 4.35 -13.64 16.81
C TYR A 934 5.72 -14.07 16.26
N LEU A 935 5.81 -15.27 15.66
CA LEU A 935 7.05 -15.80 15.10
C LEU A 935 7.58 -14.97 13.93
N PHE A 936 6.71 -14.45 13.07
CA PHE A 936 7.11 -13.48 12.05
C PHE A 936 7.53 -12.14 12.67
N ASP A 937 6.78 -11.65 13.66
CA ASP A 937 7.07 -10.36 14.29
C ASP A 937 8.43 -10.35 15.00
N GLN A 938 8.88 -11.50 15.52
CA GLN A 938 10.24 -11.68 16.04
C GLN A 938 11.36 -11.43 15.02
N LYS A 939 11.08 -11.54 13.71
CA LYS A 939 12.07 -11.32 12.65
C LYS A 939 12.19 -9.85 12.22
N GLN A 940 11.28 -9.00 12.69
CA GLN A 940 11.19 -7.60 12.29
C GLN A 940 11.12 -6.62 13.47
N THR A 941 10.99 -7.14 14.70
CA THR A 941 10.89 -6.34 15.93
C THR A 941 12.08 -6.64 16.84
N ALA A 942 12.76 -5.58 17.31
CA ALA A 942 13.89 -5.69 18.21
C ALA A 942 13.47 -5.88 19.69
N ASN A 943 14.47 -6.11 20.56
CA ASN A 943 14.34 -6.09 22.02
C ASN A 943 13.30 -7.06 22.60
N ASN A 944 13.04 -8.18 21.93
CA ASN A 944 12.02 -9.19 22.31
C ASN A 944 10.60 -8.62 22.45
N LEU A 945 10.29 -7.46 21.86
CA LEU A 945 8.97 -6.84 22.00
C LEU A 945 7.86 -7.59 21.27
N ALA A 946 8.18 -8.43 20.28
CA ALA A 946 7.23 -9.37 19.69
C ALA A 946 6.65 -10.35 20.72
N GLU A 947 7.47 -10.87 21.64
CA GLU A 947 7.02 -11.71 22.76
C GLU A 947 6.14 -10.90 23.71
N ALA A 948 6.57 -9.68 24.07
CA ALA A 948 5.78 -8.81 24.94
C ALA A 948 4.39 -8.55 24.34
N ARG A 949 4.30 -8.27 23.04
CA ARG A 949 3.01 -8.13 22.33
C ARG A 949 2.15 -9.37 22.43
N TYR A 950 2.71 -10.55 22.15
CA TYR A 950 2.00 -11.82 22.22
C TYR A 950 1.46 -12.15 23.63
N GLN A 951 2.21 -11.79 24.67
CA GLN A 951 1.77 -11.99 26.05
C GLN A 951 0.79 -10.92 26.52
N ASN A 952 0.90 -9.69 26.04
CA ASN A 952 0.17 -8.56 26.58
C ASN A 952 -1.14 -8.24 25.87
N TYR A 953 -1.32 -8.56 24.57
CA TYR A 953 -2.49 -8.11 23.81
C TYR A 953 -3.82 -8.44 24.51
N LYS A 954 -3.94 -9.66 25.05
CA LYS A 954 -5.10 -10.18 25.80
C LYS A 954 -5.32 -9.54 27.18
N ASN A 955 -4.28 -8.92 27.74
CA ASN A 955 -4.29 -8.28 29.06
C ASN A 955 -4.42 -6.75 28.98
N GLN A 956 -4.48 -6.20 27.78
CA GLN A 956 -4.58 -4.75 27.53
C GLN A 956 -5.82 -4.41 26.68
N PRO A 957 -7.03 -4.87 27.04
CA PRO A 957 -8.22 -4.49 26.30
C PRO A 957 -8.42 -2.97 26.36
N LEU A 958 -8.89 -2.40 25.26
CA LEU A 958 -9.21 -0.98 25.19
C LEU A 958 -10.32 -0.63 26.17
N THR A 959 -10.04 0.37 27.00
CA THR A 959 -10.97 0.94 27.97
C THR A 959 -11.07 2.44 27.77
N TYR A 960 -12.26 2.99 28.00
CA TYR A 960 -12.50 4.42 27.82
C TYR A 960 -13.28 5.00 28.99
N LYS A 961 -12.96 6.25 29.30
CA LYS A 961 -13.67 7.12 30.22
C LYS A 961 -13.84 8.47 29.55
N PHE A 962 -15.04 8.72 29.05
CA PHE A 962 -15.37 9.98 28.39
C PHE A 962 -15.60 11.09 29.44
N PRO A 963 -15.38 12.37 29.09
CA PRO A 963 -15.74 13.48 29.96
C PRO A 963 -17.23 13.48 30.28
N THR A 964 -17.60 13.82 31.52
CA THR A 964 -19.02 13.77 31.96
C THR A 964 -19.92 14.78 31.25
N HIS A 965 -19.35 15.86 30.72
CA HIS A 965 -20.08 16.89 29.96
C HIS A 965 -20.21 16.57 28.47
N PHE A 966 -19.53 15.52 27.97
CA PHE A 966 -19.47 15.24 26.55
C PHE A 966 -20.76 14.56 26.03
N THR A 967 -21.49 15.26 25.17
CA THR A 967 -22.78 14.80 24.61
C THR A 967 -22.63 14.04 23.29
N GLY A 968 -21.49 14.16 22.61
CA GLY A 968 -21.24 13.57 21.28
C GLY A 968 -21.76 14.39 20.10
N LYS A 969 -22.57 15.43 20.34
CA LYS A 969 -23.11 16.28 19.27
C LYS A 969 -22.14 17.37 18.88
N LEU A 970 -21.97 17.60 17.57
CA LEU A 970 -21.05 18.62 17.07
C LEU A 970 -21.44 20.03 17.58
N GLU A 971 -22.74 20.36 17.55
CA GLU A 971 -23.27 21.66 17.96
C GLU A 971 -22.96 22.01 19.43
N ASP A 972 -23.02 21.02 20.33
CA ASP A 972 -22.74 21.19 21.75
C ASP A 972 -21.24 21.40 21.99
N VAL A 973 -20.39 20.66 21.27
CA VAL A 973 -18.92 20.73 21.42
C VAL A 973 -18.37 22.05 20.91
N ILE A 974 -18.84 22.57 19.77
CA ILE A 974 -18.34 23.84 19.23
C ILE A 974 -18.89 25.08 19.95
N ALA A 975 -19.97 24.91 20.72
CA ALA A 975 -20.83 25.94 21.33
C ALA A 975 -21.48 26.90 20.30
N ASN A 976 -22.72 27.34 20.57
CA ASN A 976 -23.56 28.18 19.67
C ASN A 976 -22.98 29.57 19.27
N GLU A 977 -21.76 29.92 19.67
CA GLU A 977 -21.13 31.21 19.42
C GLU A 977 -19.91 31.10 18.49
N VAL A 978 -20.07 30.54 17.29
CA VAL A 978 -19.12 30.85 16.20
C VAL A 978 -19.39 32.30 15.77
N LYS A 979 -18.56 33.24 16.24
CA LYS A 979 -18.65 34.65 15.84
C LYS A 979 -18.56 34.77 14.31
N GLN A 980 -19.17 35.81 13.72
CA GLN A 980 -19.09 36.06 12.27
C GLN A 980 -17.65 36.17 11.73
N SER A 981 -16.67 36.52 12.59
CA SER A 981 -15.24 36.53 12.24
C SER A 981 -14.53 35.37 12.93
N ARG A 982 -14.00 34.44 12.13
CA ARG A 982 -13.23 33.28 12.60
C ARG A 982 -11.76 33.69 12.87
N PRO A 983 -11.12 33.19 13.93
CA PRO A 983 -9.68 33.37 14.12
C PRO A 983 -8.88 32.64 13.03
N LYS A 984 -7.67 33.12 12.75
CA LYS A 984 -6.83 32.57 11.69
C LYS A 984 -5.89 31.51 12.27
N ALA A 985 -5.89 30.34 11.64
CA ALA A 985 -4.95 29.27 11.90
C ALA A 985 -4.14 28.96 10.63
N ALA A 986 -3.01 28.28 10.80
CA ALA A 986 -2.23 27.78 9.68
C ALA A 986 -1.75 26.34 9.92
N ILE A 987 -1.77 25.55 8.87
CA ILE A 987 -1.11 24.25 8.83
C ILE A 987 0.28 24.46 8.25
N ILE A 988 1.30 24.08 9.01
CA ILE A 988 2.69 24.11 8.58
C ILE A 988 3.06 22.70 8.12
N ARG A 989 3.50 22.58 6.87
CA ARG A 989 3.93 21.32 6.27
C ARG A 989 5.20 21.48 5.43
N GLU A 990 5.94 20.39 5.26
CA GLU A 990 7.11 20.29 4.39
C GLU A 990 6.89 19.17 3.36
N LYS A 991 7.77 19.07 2.36
CA LYS A 991 7.80 17.92 1.46
C LYS A 991 7.89 16.62 2.27
N GLY A 992 7.12 15.61 1.88
CA GLY A 992 6.98 14.34 2.60
C GLY A 992 5.99 14.35 3.77
N SER A 993 5.50 15.51 4.22
CA SER A 993 4.33 15.56 5.10
C SER A 993 3.10 14.97 4.42
N ASN A 994 2.21 14.35 5.21
CA ASN A 994 1.04 13.65 4.66
C ASN A 994 -0.24 13.72 5.50
N SER A 995 -0.25 14.48 6.60
CA SER A 995 -1.38 14.58 7.54
C SER A 995 -2.00 15.99 7.58
N GLU A 996 -1.86 16.76 6.50
CA GLU A 996 -2.27 18.16 6.45
C GLU A 996 -3.79 18.38 6.44
N ARG A 997 -4.55 17.48 5.82
CA ARG A 997 -5.98 17.72 5.57
C ARG A 997 -6.85 17.42 6.78
N GLU A 998 -6.58 16.33 7.47
CA GLU A 998 -7.28 15.94 8.68
C GLU A 998 -7.05 16.96 9.81
N MET A 999 -5.82 17.47 9.97
CA MET A 999 -5.54 18.53 10.93
C MET A 999 -6.19 19.85 10.55
N ALA A 1000 -6.12 20.24 9.27
CA ALA A 1000 -6.85 21.40 8.76
C ALA A 1000 -8.36 21.27 9.01
N ASN A 1001 -8.91 20.07 8.80
CA ASN A 1001 -10.34 19.82 8.96
C ASN A 1001 -10.75 19.93 10.43
N ALA A 1002 -9.99 19.36 11.36
CA ALA A 1002 -10.26 19.49 12.79
C ALA A 1002 -10.24 20.96 13.26
N MET A 1003 -9.24 21.75 12.82
CA MET A 1003 -9.18 23.20 13.11
C MET A 1003 -10.35 23.96 12.46
N TYR A 1004 -10.69 23.63 11.22
CA TYR A 1004 -11.81 24.25 10.51
C TYR A 1004 -13.16 23.92 11.17
N LEU A 1005 -13.38 22.67 11.58
CA LEU A 1005 -14.59 22.27 12.31
C LEU A 1005 -14.69 22.98 13.65
N ALA A 1006 -13.57 23.17 14.36
CA ALA A 1006 -13.53 23.90 15.61
C ALA A 1006 -13.83 25.41 15.49
N GLY A 1007 -13.76 25.96 14.26
CA GLY A 1007 -14.16 27.35 13.98
C GLY A 1007 -13.03 28.28 13.50
N PHE A 1008 -11.89 27.78 13.03
CA PHE A 1008 -10.80 28.59 12.48
C PHE A 1008 -10.88 28.76 10.95
N ASP A 1009 -10.40 29.90 10.44
CA ASP A 1009 -10.01 30.02 9.03
C ASP A 1009 -8.58 29.51 8.88
N VAL A 1010 -8.42 28.36 8.24
CA VAL A 1010 -7.15 27.62 8.21
C VAL A 1010 -6.43 27.88 6.90
N LYS A 1011 -5.16 28.30 6.95
CA LYS A 1011 -4.30 28.55 5.79
C LYS A 1011 -3.33 27.38 5.57
N ASP A 1012 -3.16 26.91 4.33
CA ASP A 1012 -2.12 25.94 3.95
C ASP A 1012 -0.77 26.67 3.78
N VAL A 1013 0.20 26.39 4.65
CA VAL A 1013 1.52 27.02 4.62
C VAL A 1013 2.58 25.95 4.42
N HIS A 1014 3.12 25.89 3.21
CA HIS A 1014 4.25 25.02 2.91
C HIS A 1014 5.55 25.69 3.33
N MET A 1015 6.58 24.92 3.68
CA MET A 1015 7.88 25.48 4.07
C MET A 1015 8.49 26.39 3.01
N THR A 1016 8.24 26.15 1.73
CA THR A 1016 8.65 27.05 0.65
C THR A 1016 8.06 28.45 0.78
N ASP A 1017 6.87 28.59 1.36
CA ASP A 1017 6.20 29.88 1.57
C ASP A 1017 6.92 30.69 2.65
N LEU A 1018 7.38 30.03 3.72
CA LEU A 1018 8.15 30.64 4.80
C LEU A 1018 9.59 30.96 4.36
N ILE A 1019 10.24 30.03 3.66
CA ILE A 1019 11.62 30.17 3.14
C ILE A 1019 11.73 31.33 2.14
N SER A 1020 10.73 31.49 1.26
CA SER A 1020 10.69 32.58 0.29
C SER A 1020 10.23 33.91 0.92
N GLY A 1021 9.48 33.86 2.02
CA GLY A 1021 8.84 35.00 2.67
C GLY A 1021 7.48 35.38 2.08
N ARG A 1022 6.82 34.46 1.36
CA ARG A 1022 5.41 34.63 0.91
C ARG A 1022 4.44 34.62 2.09
N GLU A 1023 4.80 33.97 3.19
CA GLU A 1023 4.08 33.96 4.46
C GLU A 1023 5.06 34.27 5.61
N THR A 1024 4.57 34.97 6.63
CA THR A 1024 5.36 35.43 7.79
C THR A 1024 4.74 35.08 9.14
N LEU A 1025 3.54 34.49 9.14
CA LEU A 1025 2.74 34.10 10.30
C LEU A 1025 2.28 35.26 11.19
N GLU A 1026 2.50 36.52 10.79
CA GLU A 1026 2.17 37.70 11.59
C GLU A 1026 0.66 37.84 11.83
N ASP A 1027 -0.19 37.37 10.92
CA ASP A 1027 -1.65 37.41 11.05
C ASP A 1027 -2.28 36.13 11.63
N ILE A 1028 -1.47 35.10 11.92
CA ILE A 1028 -1.91 33.79 12.41
C ILE A 1028 -1.92 33.77 13.94
N GLN A 1029 -2.94 33.14 14.55
CA GLN A 1029 -3.03 32.96 16.00
C GLN A 1029 -2.75 31.51 16.43
N PHE A 1030 -3.00 30.52 15.56
CA PHE A 1030 -2.77 29.12 15.89
C PHE A 1030 -2.06 28.40 14.74
N ILE A 1031 -0.91 27.78 15.00
CA ILE A 1031 -0.25 26.92 14.02
C ILE A 1031 -0.35 25.45 14.42
N GLY A 1032 -0.54 24.58 13.43
CA GLY A 1032 -0.35 23.15 13.59
C GLY A 1032 0.77 22.66 12.68
N ALA A 1033 1.80 22.01 13.23
CA ALA A 1033 2.80 21.27 12.46
C ALA A 1033 2.33 19.83 12.28
N VAL A 1034 2.20 19.40 11.03
CA VAL A 1034 1.55 18.13 10.64
C VAL A 1034 2.42 16.90 10.87
N GLY A 1035 1.77 15.73 10.95
CA GLY A 1035 2.44 14.45 10.82
C GLY A 1035 2.86 14.08 9.38
N GLY A 1036 3.67 13.04 9.26
CA GLY A 1036 4.16 12.48 8.01
C GLY A 1036 5.62 12.08 8.09
N PHE A 1037 6.30 12.05 6.94
CA PHE A 1037 7.69 11.63 6.82
C PHE A 1037 8.47 12.71 6.08
N SER A 1038 8.59 13.90 6.68
CA SER A 1038 9.34 14.99 6.04
C SER A 1038 10.76 14.54 5.70
N ASN A 1039 11.17 14.75 4.44
CA ASN A 1039 12.44 14.23 3.91
C ASN A 1039 12.66 12.71 4.08
N SER A 1040 11.58 11.90 4.11
CA SER A 1040 11.63 10.46 4.41
C SER A 1040 12.24 10.10 5.77
N ASP A 1041 12.29 11.04 6.72
CA ASP A 1041 12.98 10.93 8.01
C ASP A 1041 14.50 10.61 7.90
N VAL A 1042 15.08 10.88 6.73
CA VAL A 1042 16.52 10.73 6.50
C VAL A 1042 17.29 11.70 7.41
N LEU A 1043 18.34 11.17 8.06
CA LEU A 1043 19.17 11.86 9.07
C LEU A 1043 18.45 12.11 10.41
N GLY A 1044 17.32 11.43 10.63
CA GLY A 1044 16.47 11.52 11.83
C GLY A 1044 15.15 12.23 11.52
N SER A 1045 14.05 11.76 12.12
CA SER A 1045 12.73 12.31 11.83
C SER A 1045 12.64 13.82 12.08
N ALA A 1046 12.02 14.53 11.13
CA ALA A 1046 11.90 15.99 11.10
C ALA A 1046 13.21 16.79 11.14
N LYS A 1047 14.39 16.14 11.13
CA LYS A 1047 15.70 16.83 11.19
C LYS A 1047 15.91 17.77 10.00
N GLY A 1048 15.56 17.31 8.79
CA GLY A 1048 15.61 18.12 7.58
C GLY A 1048 14.67 19.32 7.63
N TRP A 1049 13.46 19.12 8.15
CA TRP A 1049 12.46 20.17 8.35
C TRP A 1049 12.91 21.22 9.38
N ALA A 1050 13.47 20.77 10.52
CA ALA A 1050 14.08 21.65 11.51
C ALA A 1050 15.26 22.43 10.91
N GLY A 1051 16.07 21.81 10.06
CA GLY A 1051 17.17 22.45 9.34
C GLY A 1051 16.70 23.60 8.45
N ALA A 1052 15.57 23.43 7.76
CA ALA A 1052 14.96 24.48 6.94
C ALA A 1052 14.53 25.70 7.76
N PHE A 1053 14.04 25.52 8.99
CA PHE A 1053 13.77 26.62 9.92
C PHE A 1053 15.04 27.22 10.54
N LYS A 1054 16.02 26.39 10.91
CA LYS A 1054 17.19 26.82 11.67
C LYS A 1054 18.17 27.64 10.82
N TYR A 1055 18.29 27.30 9.53
CA TYR A 1055 19.33 27.87 8.65
C TYR A 1055 18.78 28.78 7.54
N ASN A 1056 17.47 28.96 7.45
CA ASN A 1056 16.86 30.01 6.62
C ASN A 1056 16.39 31.18 7.50
N GLU A 1057 16.98 32.36 7.31
CA GLU A 1057 16.71 33.55 8.13
C GLU A 1057 15.22 33.95 8.15
N LYS A 1058 14.53 33.89 7.00
CA LYS A 1058 13.13 34.30 6.89
C LYS A 1058 12.21 33.33 7.63
N ALA A 1059 12.37 32.03 7.39
CA ALA A 1059 11.59 31.01 8.06
C ALA A 1059 11.84 31.00 9.57
N ASN A 1060 13.10 31.15 9.99
CA ASN A 1060 13.47 31.26 11.41
C ASN A 1060 12.77 32.45 12.08
N THR A 1061 12.86 33.61 11.45
CA THR A 1061 12.30 34.87 11.99
C THR A 1061 10.78 34.78 12.11
N ALA A 1062 10.10 34.23 11.10
CA ALA A 1062 8.65 34.02 11.13
C ALA A 1062 8.23 33.13 12.31
N LEU A 1063 8.92 32.01 12.52
CA LEU A 1063 8.63 31.09 13.61
C LEU A 1063 8.92 31.71 14.98
N GLN A 1064 10.08 32.34 15.16
CA GLN A 1064 10.46 32.96 16.44
C GLN A 1064 9.51 34.09 16.83
N LYS A 1065 9.14 34.97 15.89
CA LYS A 1065 8.13 36.01 16.14
C LYS A 1065 6.77 35.42 16.54
N PHE A 1066 6.38 34.30 15.94
CA PHE A 1066 5.13 33.62 16.29
C PHE A 1066 5.15 33.09 17.74
N PHE A 1067 6.21 32.41 18.16
CA PHE A 1067 6.32 31.84 19.52
C PHE A 1067 6.53 32.92 20.61
N GLN A 1068 7.11 34.07 20.26
CA GLN A 1068 7.29 35.20 21.19
C GLN A 1068 5.99 35.95 21.50
N ARG A 1069 4.99 35.86 20.63
CA ARG A 1069 3.69 36.49 20.84
C ARG A 1069 2.93 35.79 21.97
N GLU A 1070 2.29 36.59 22.83
CA GLU A 1070 1.48 36.07 23.95
C GLU A 1070 0.06 35.65 23.53
N ASP A 1071 -0.37 36.02 22.32
CA ASP A 1071 -1.70 35.72 21.75
C ASP A 1071 -1.70 34.50 20.80
N THR A 1072 -0.64 33.68 20.83
CA THR A 1072 -0.47 32.53 19.93
C THR A 1072 -0.50 31.18 20.62
N LEU A 1073 -0.95 30.16 19.88
CA LEU A 1073 -0.95 28.74 20.25
C LEU A 1073 -0.22 27.90 19.19
N SER A 1074 0.29 26.73 19.57
CA SER A 1074 0.78 25.76 18.59
C SER A 1074 0.50 24.32 18.98
N VAL A 1075 0.32 23.44 17.98
CA VAL A 1075 0.29 21.99 18.16
C VAL A 1075 1.23 21.30 17.18
N GLY A 1076 2.12 20.44 17.68
CA GLY A 1076 2.94 19.56 16.85
C GLY A 1076 2.46 18.12 16.98
N ILE A 1077 1.99 17.51 15.89
CA ILE A 1077 1.48 16.12 15.90
C ILE A 1077 2.44 15.21 15.14
N CYS A 1078 2.86 14.11 15.77
CA CYS A 1078 3.78 13.11 15.20
C CYS A 1078 5.06 13.75 14.64
N ASN A 1079 5.20 13.91 13.32
CA ASN A 1079 6.34 14.62 12.70
C ASN A 1079 6.45 16.09 13.12
N GLY A 1080 5.32 16.75 13.39
CA GLY A 1080 5.30 18.08 13.99
C GLY A 1080 5.74 18.10 15.47
N CYS A 1081 5.48 17.02 16.23
CA CYS A 1081 6.01 16.85 17.58
C CYS A 1081 7.54 16.75 17.53
N GLN A 1082 8.06 15.88 16.66
CA GLN A 1082 9.49 15.71 16.41
C GLN A 1082 10.15 17.04 16.00
N LEU A 1083 9.51 17.82 15.11
CA LEU A 1083 9.97 19.15 14.72
C LEU A 1083 10.13 20.10 15.91
N PHE A 1084 9.10 20.26 16.74
CA PHE A 1084 9.12 21.22 17.85
C PHE A 1084 10.08 20.80 18.97
N MET A 1085 10.22 19.50 19.21
CA MET A 1085 11.24 18.96 20.13
C MET A 1085 12.65 19.17 19.57
N GLU A 1086 12.86 19.01 18.26
CA GLU A 1086 14.17 19.21 17.63
C GLU A 1086 14.59 20.69 17.57
N LEU A 1087 13.61 21.59 17.41
CA LEU A 1087 13.80 23.05 17.48
C LEU A 1087 13.83 23.60 18.92
N GLU A 1088 13.70 22.74 19.93
CA GLU A 1088 13.82 23.09 21.35
C GLU A 1088 12.77 24.12 21.81
N LEU A 1089 11.54 24.05 21.25
CA LEU A 1089 10.48 25.05 21.47
C LEU A 1089 9.58 24.76 22.68
N ILE A 1090 9.63 23.55 23.25
CA ILE A 1090 8.69 23.10 24.29
C ILE A 1090 9.23 23.33 25.71
N ASN A 1091 10.51 23.04 25.95
CA ASN A 1091 11.17 23.29 27.23
C ASN A 1091 12.47 24.10 27.04
N PRO A 1092 12.38 25.33 26.46
CA PRO A 1092 13.56 26.13 26.12
C PRO A 1092 14.43 26.53 27.33
N GLU A 1093 13.93 26.37 28.55
CA GLU A 1093 14.63 26.64 29.81
C GLU A 1093 15.52 25.48 30.29
N HIS A 1094 15.38 24.27 29.71
CA HIS A 1094 16.16 23.11 30.10
C HIS A 1094 17.61 23.20 29.58
N ALA A 1095 18.57 22.77 30.40
CA ALA A 1095 19.98 22.77 29.99
C ALA A 1095 20.29 21.67 28.95
N VAL A 1096 19.59 20.55 29.07
CA VAL A 1096 19.62 19.44 28.09
C VAL A 1096 18.19 19.19 27.65
N HIS A 1097 17.90 19.47 26.39
CA HIS A 1097 16.55 19.33 25.85
C HIS A 1097 16.19 17.86 25.62
N GLY A 1098 14.91 17.53 25.85
CA GLY A 1098 14.35 16.25 25.47
C GLY A 1098 14.36 16.07 23.95
N LYS A 1099 14.37 14.82 23.50
CA LYS A 1099 14.40 14.46 22.07
C LYS A 1099 13.39 13.37 21.75
N MET A 1100 13.02 13.32 20.47
CA MET A 1100 12.29 12.19 19.92
C MET A 1100 13.30 11.23 19.28
N VAL A 1101 13.21 9.94 19.61
CA VAL A 1101 14.12 8.91 19.10
C VAL A 1101 13.35 7.68 18.63
N HIS A 1102 14.05 6.76 17.95
CA HIS A 1102 13.48 5.48 17.53
C HIS A 1102 12.75 4.77 18.67
N ASN A 1103 11.57 4.22 18.34
CA ASN A 1103 10.84 3.30 19.21
C ASN A 1103 11.76 2.17 19.68
N ASP A 1104 11.52 1.64 20.88
CA ASP A 1104 12.29 0.51 21.40
C ASP A 1104 12.12 -0.76 20.52
N SER A 1105 11.06 -0.86 19.72
CA SER A 1105 10.87 -1.95 18.75
C SER A 1105 11.77 -1.89 17.52
N LYS A 1106 12.42 -0.74 17.26
CA LYS A 1106 13.18 -0.47 16.02
C LYS A 1106 12.36 -0.67 14.73
N LYS A 1107 11.04 -0.62 14.86
CA LYS A 1107 10.06 -0.81 13.79
C LYS A 1107 9.05 0.34 13.82
N HIS A 1108 8.48 0.69 12.67
CA HIS A 1108 7.28 1.53 12.64
C HIS A 1108 6.14 0.83 13.38
N GLU A 1109 5.47 1.55 14.26
CA GLU A 1109 4.31 1.05 14.98
C GLU A 1109 3.07 1.82 14.55
N SER A 1110 2.02 1.08 14.22
CA SER A 1110 0.71 1.62 13.87
C SER A 1110 -0.39 0.84 14.57
N SER A 1111 -1.10 1.52 15.47
CA SER A 1111 -2.11 0.90 16.35
C SER A 1111 -3.20 1.90 16.74
N PHE A 1112 -4.34 1.37 17.16
CA PHE A 1112 -5.34 2.13 17.89
C PHE A 1112 -5.18 1.79 19.37
N THR A 1113 -4.90 2.80 20.19
CA THR A 1113 -4.62 2.66 21.63
C THR A 1113 -5.50 3.62 22.43
N SER A 1114 -5.34 3.66 23.76
CA SER A 1114 -5.96 4.68 24.60
C SER A 1114 -4.88 5.53 25.29
N VAL A 1115 -5.25 6.77 25.66
CA VAL A 1115 -4.41 7.65 26.49
C VAL A 1115 -5.22 8.19 27.66
N LYS A 1116 -4.55 8.31 28.82
CA LYS A 1116 -5.09 8.87 30.06
C LYS A 1116 -4.63 10.32 30.19
N ILE A 1117 -5.57 11.24 30.07
CA ILE A 1117 -5.30 12.68 30.17
C ILE A 1117 -5.18 13.04 31.65
N GLN A 1118 -4.00 13.50 32.06
CA GLN A 1118 -3.67 13.86 33.43
C GLN A 1118 -4.24 15.24 33.79
N GLU A 1119 -4.22 15.60 35.07
CA GLU A 1119 -4.34 17.00 35.46
C GLU A 1119 -3.21 17.80 34.82
N ASN A 1120 -3.54 18.88 34.12
CA ASN A 1120 -2.58 19.63 33.30
C ASN A 1120 -3.02 21.09 33.11
N ASN A 1121 -2.11 21.92 32.61
CA ASN A 1121 -2.34 23.33 32.28
C ASN A 1121 -2.45 23.59 30.76
N SER A 1122 -2.55 22.55 29.92
CA SER A 1122 -2.68 22.69 28.47
C SER A 1122 -3.95 23.45 28.12
N VAL A 1123 -3.82 24.51 27.31
CA VAL A 1123 -4.97 25.25 26.77
C VAL A 1123 -5.89 24.31 26.00
N MET A 1124 -5.33 23.41 25.20
CA MET A 1124 -6.11 22.49 24.38
C MET A 1124 -6.77 21.39 25.22
N LEU A 1125 -6.07 20.78 26.19
CA LEU A 1125 -6.47 19.49 26.76
C LEU A 1125 -6.91 19.50 28.23
N SER A 1126 -6.81 20.63 28.93
CA SER A 1126 -7.17 20.73 30.36
C SER A 1126 -8.63 20.39 30.67
N THR A 1127 -9.59 20.69 29.80
CA THR A 1127 -11.01 20.33 30.01
C THR A 1127 -11.29 18.84 29.90
N LEU A 1128 -10.34 18.07 29.35
CA LEU A 1128 -10.43 16.63 29.17
C LEU A 1128 -9.71 15.85 30.29
N ALA A 1129 -9.14 16.54 31.30
CA ALA A 1129 -8.45 15.91 32.42
C ALA A 1129 -9.30 14.82 33.11
N GLY A 1130 -8.65 13.71 33.45
CA GLY A 1130 -9.29 12.55 34.07
C GLY A 1130 -10.05 11.64 33.09
N SER A 1131 -10.00 11.92 31.79
CA SER A 1131 -10.56 11.07 30.72
C SER A 1131 -9.55 10.01 30.27
N GLU A 1132 -10.06 8.92 29.71
CA GLU A 1132 -9.29 7.90 28.98
C GLU A 1132 -9.93 7.72 27.60
N LEU A 1133 -9.21 8.10 26.54
CA LEU A 1133 -9.78 8.23 25.20
C LEU A 1133 -8.98 7.42 24.18
N GLY A 1134 -9.69 6.82 23.23
CA GLY A 1134 -9.08 6.09 22.11
C GLY A 1134 -8.41 7.04 21.13
N VAL A 1135 -7.23 6.67 20.62
CA VAL A 1135 -6.44 7.50 19.70
C VAL A 1135 -5.54 6.64 18.81
N TRP A 1136 -5.33 7.11 17.58
CA TRP A 1136 -4.39 6.50 16.66
C TRP A 1136 -2.93 6.84 16.96
N ILE A 1137 -2.04 5.86 16.77
CA ILE A 1137 -0.59 6.07 16.70
C ILE A 1137 -0.07 5.49 15.37
N SER A 1138 0.91 6.15 14.77
CA SER A 1138 1.59 5.70 13.54
C SER A 1138 2.96 6.38 13.43
N HIS A 1139 4.02 5.74 13.95
CA HIS A 1139 5.38 6.31 13.95
C HIS A 1139 6.48 5.26 14.18
N GLY A 1140 7.68 5.50 13.63
CA GLY A 1140 8.91 4.74 13.95
C GLY A 1140 9.85 5.41 14.96
N GLU A 1141 9.69 6.73 15.18
CA GLU A 1141 10.55 7.58 16.01
C GLU A 1141 9.73 8.40 17.02
N GLY A 1142 8.86 7.75 17.77
CA GLY A 1142 7.95 8.43 18.71
C GLY A 1142 8.34 8.35 20.17
N LYS A 1143 9.53 7.85 20.50
CA LYS A 1143 9.95 7.72 21.90
C LYS A 1143 10.36 9.10 22.44
N PHE A 1144 9.65 9.59 23.45
CA PHE A 1144 10.10 10.71 24.26
C PHE A 1144 11.29 10.25 25.12
N GLN A 1145 12.47 10.81 24.83
CA GLN A 1145 13.66 10.69 25.67
C GLN A 1145 13.84 11.98 26.46
N LEU A 1146 13.62 11.91 27.76
CA LEU A 1146 13.47 13.05 28.68
C LEU A 1146 14.57 12.99 29.75
N PRO A 1147 15.63 13.82 29.66
CA PRO A 1147 16.81 13.71 30.52
C PRO A 1147 16.63 14.21 31.96
N GLU A 1148 15.60 15.01 32.24
CA GLU A 1148 15.32 15.51 33.60
C GLU A 1148 14.32 14.61 34.34
N ALA A 1149 14.02 14.93 35.60
CA ALA A 1149 13.01 14.21 36.37
C ALA A 1149 11.59 14.55 35.89
N GLU A 1150 10.63 13.64 36.13
CA GLU A 1150 9.25 13.77 35.63
C GLU A 1150 8.59 15.09 36.03
N GLU A 1151 8.83 15.55 37.27
CA GLU A 1151 8.26 16.78 37.83
C GLU A 1151 8.69 18.07 37.10
N ASN A 1152 9.75 18.01 36.28
CA ASN A 1152 10.20 19.12 35.46
C ASN A 1152 9.50 19.17 34.08
N TYR A 1153 8.63 18.21 33.78
CA TYR A 1153 7.87 18.15 32.53
C TYR A 1153 6.38 18.36 32.76
N HIS A 1154 5.72 19.07 31.84
CA HIS A 1154 4.28 19.27 31.86
C HIS A 1154 3.57 18.19 31.02
N ILE A 1155 3.67 16.94 31.48
CA ILE A 1155 3.07 15.78 30.80
C ILE A 1155 1.54 15.89 30.83
N VAL A 1156 0.93 15.96 29.64
CA VAL A 1156 -0.52 16.15 29.49
C VAL A 1156 -1.26 14.81 29.47
N ALA A 1157 -0.69 13.80 28.80
CA ALA A 1157 -1.30 12.49 28.72
C ALA A 1157 -0.26 11.38 28.67
N LYS A 1158 -0.63 10.22 29.23
CA LYS A 1158 0.15 8.98 29.22
C LYS A 1158 -0.60 7.88 28.47
N TYR A 1159 0.08 6.88 27.94
CA TYR A 1159 -0.59 5.72 27.33
C TYR A 1159 -1.43 4.96 28.36
N GLY A 1160 -2.54 4.35 27.91
CA GLY A 1160 -3.51 3.67 28.77
C GLY A 1160 -2.87 2.57 29.63
N TYR A 1161 -1.93 1.84 29.05
CA TYR A 1161 -1.07 0.86 29.72
C TYR A 1161 0.41 1.19 29.48
N GLU A 1162 1.26 0.92 30.47
CA GLU A 1162 2.71 1.18 30.37
C GLU A 1162 3.44 0.16 29.49
N GLY A 1163 2.92 -1.07 29.38
CA GLY A 1163 3.54 -2.15 28.62
C GLY A 1163 3.24 -2.09 27.12
N TYR A 1164 4.20 -2.55 26.30
CA TYR A 1164 4.02 -2.76 24.87
C TYR A 1164 2.94 -3.83 24.58
N PRO A 1165 2.07 -3.66 23.56
CA PRO A 1165 2.13 -2.65 22.50
C PRO A 1165 1.30 -1.38 22.76
N ASN A 1166 0.57 -1.28 23.87
CA ASN A 1166 -0.27 -0.11 24.14
C ASN A 1166 0.54 1.18 24.33
N ASN A 1167 1.68 1.10 25.04
CA ASN A 1167 2.81 2.02 24.87
C ASN A 1167 3.67 1.50 23.71
N PRO A 1168 3.59 2.10 22.51
CA PRO A 1168 4.20 1.54 21.31
C PRO A 1168 5.71 1.82 21.21
N ASN A 1169 6.23 2.78 21.97
CA ASN A 1169 7.57 3.34 21.74
C ASN A 1169 8.53 3.23 22.94
N GLY A 1170 8.02 2.97 24.14
CA GLY A 1170 8.83 2.91 25.36
C GLY A 1170 9.25 4.28 25.88
N SER A 1171 8.41 5.31 25.67
CA SER A 1171 8.65 6.69 26.14
C SER A 1171 8.86 6.78 27.65
N ASP A 1172 9.77 7.67 28.05
CA ASP A 1172 10.02 7.99 29.46
C ASP A 1172 8.72 8.44 30.14
N PHE A 1173 8.52 7.98 31.38
CA PHE A 1173 7.33 8.25 32.20
C PHE A 1173 5.98 7.82 31.56
N ASN A 1174 6.04 6.95 30.54
CA ASN A 1174 4.88 6.54 29.73
C ASN A 1174 4.23 7.72 28.96
N THR A 1175 5.02 8.75 28.64
CA THR A 1175 4.57 10.00 28.01
C THR A 1175 4.00 9.77 26.62
N ALA A 1176 2.82 10.33 26.35
CA ALA A 1176 2.21 10.38 25.02
C ALA A 1176 2.06 11.83 24.50
N MET A 1177 1.81 12.78 25.42
CA MET A 1177 1.59 14.19 25.11
C MET A 1177 2.28 15.08 26.16
N LEU A 1178 2.87 16.18 25.72
CA LEU A 1178 3.63 17.13 26.54
C LEU A 1178 3.28 18.56 26.10
N CYS A 1179 3.24 19.53 27.02
CA CYS A 1179 3.19 20.94 26.64
C CYS A 1179 4.31 21.77 27.27
N ASP A 1180 4.46 22.99 26.81
CA ASP A 1180 5.35 23.97 27.43
C ASP A 1180 4.80 24.44 28.78
N LYS A 1181 5.63 25.18 29.53
CA LYS A 1181 5.27 25.72 30.84
C LYS A 1181 4.05 26.64 30.83
N THR A 1182 3.78 27.33 29.72
CA THR A 1182 2.59 28.19 29.59
C THR A 1182 1.32 27.42 29.26
N GLY A 1183 1.45 26.18 28.77
CA GLY A 1183 0.34 25.35 28.31
C GLY A 1183 -0.16 25.69 26.90
N ARG A 1184 0.46 26.65 26.20
CA ARG A 1184 0.05 27.16 24.88
C ARG A 1184 0.59 26.32 23.71
N HIS A 1185 1.70 25.64 23.92
CA HIS A 1185 2.43 24.90 22.89
C HIS A 1185 2.40 23.41 23.23
N LEU A 1186 1.55 22.66 22.52
CA LEU A 1186 1.33 21.23 22.71
C LEU A 1186 2.15 20.42 21.71
N VAL A 1187 2.72 19.31 22.15
CA VAL A 1187 3.23 18.26 21.28
C VAL A 1187 2.63 16.91 21.63
N THR A 1188 2.28 16.12 20.61
CA THR A 1188 1.65 14.81 20.76
C THR A 1188 2.18 13.85 19.70
N MET A 1189 2.55 12.64 20.10
CA MET A 1189 2.83 11.57 19.12
C MET A 1189 1.55 10.90 18.61
N PRO A 1190 0.53 10.64 19.44
CA PRO A 1190 -0.78 10.23 18.95
C PRO A 1190 -1.46 11.27 18.04
N HIS A 1191 -2.21 10.78 17.07
CA HIS A 1191 -2.94 11.56 16.07
C HIS A 1191 -4.39 11.83 16.50
N ILE A 1192 -4.61 12.89 17.27
CA ILE A 1192 -5.96 13.31 17.72
C ILE A 1192 -6.84 13.82 16.57
N GLU A 1193 -6.23 14.31 15.50
CA GLU A 1193 -6.87 14.79 14.27
C GLU A 1193 -7.33 13.64 13.36
N ARG A 1194 -6.75 12.44 13.51
CA ARG A 1194 -7.22 11.21 12.84
C ARG A 1194 -8.30 10.49 13.65
N SER A 1195 -8.65 11.03 14.81
CA SER A 1195 -9.63 10.49 15.75
C SER A 1195 -10.77 11.48 16.03
N THR A 1196 -11.08 12.38 15.10
CA THR A 1196 -12.10 13.44 15.29
C THR A 1196 -13.54 12.92 15.28
N PHE A 1197 -13.83 11.76 14.67
CA PHE A 1197 -15.19 11.26 14.49
C PHE A 1197 -15.37 9.86 15.07
N GLN A 1198 -16.59 9.47 15.43
CA GLN A 1198 -16.86 8.09 15.85
C GLN A 1198 -16.45 7.08 14.77
N TRP A 1199 -16.75 7.36 13.50
CA TRP A 1199 -16.54 6.43 12.39
C TRP A 1199 -15.08 6.24 12.00
N ASN A 1200 -14.15 7.11 12.43
CA ASN A 1200 -12.71 6.93 12.20
C ASN A 1200 -11.95 6.44 13.45
N TRP A 1201 -12.65 6.06 14.52
CA TRP A 1201 -12.08 5.24 15.59
C TRP A 1201 -12.17 3.77 15.21
N ALA A 1202 -11.07 3.01 15.37
CA ALA A 1202 -11.10 1.57 15.12
C ALA A 1202 -11.95 0.78 16.14
N ASN A 1203 -12.18 1.36 17.32
CA ASN A 1203 -13.07 0.81 18.32
C ASN A 1203 -13.77 1.95 19.07
N TYR A 1204 -15.09 1.83 19.24
CA TYR A 1204 -15.91 2.84 19.90
C TYR A 1204 -16.84 2.18 20.93
N PRO A 1205 -17.17 2.83 22.06
CA PRO A 1205 -18.13 2.29 23.01
C PRO A 1205 -19.50 2.01 22.37
N LYS A 1206 -20.08 0.85 22.70
CA LYS A 1206 -21.42 0.44 22.22
C LYS A 1206 -22.50 1.40 22.70
N GLY A 1207 -23.56 1.54 21.89
CA GLY A 1207 -24.76 2.32 22.22
C GLY A 1207 -24.62 3.84 22.07
N ARG A 1208 -23.45 4.34 21.68
CA ARG A 1208 -23.21 5.76 21.38
C ARG A 1208 -23.44 6.07 19.90
N LYS A 1209 -23.88 7.29 19.61
CA LYS A 1209 -24.12 7.83 18.26
C LYS A 1209 -23.59 9.26 18.21
N ASP A 1210 -22.28 9.38 18.36
CA ASP A 1210 -21.60 10.65 18.43
C ASP A 1210 -21.20 11.11 17.02
N GLU A 1211 -21.47 12.36 16.71
CA GLU A 1211 -21.10 13.00 15.45
C GLU A 1211 -19.60 13.27 15.41
N VAL A 1212 -19.02 13.57 16.58
CA VAL A 1212 -17.59 13.84 16.80
C VAL A 1212 -17.13 13.12 18.04
N SER A 1213 -15.82 12.94 18.20
CA SER A 1213 -15.23 12.44 19.43
C SER A 1213 -14.84 13.59 20.37
N PRO A 1214 -14.48 13.31 21.63
CA PRO A 1214 -13.99 14.34 22.55
C PRO A 1214 -12.73 15.06 22.06
N TRP A 1215 -11.97 14.50 21.10
CA TRP A 1215 -10.76 15.14 20.59
C TRP A 1215 -11.03 16.46 19.86
N LEU A 1216 -12.23 16.69 19.32
CA LEU A 1216 -12.56 17.97 18.70
C LEU A 1216 -12.56 19.12 19.74
N GLU A 1217 -12.91 18.82 20.99
CA GLU A 1217 -12.91 19.80 22.09
C GLU A 1217 -11.53 20.45 22.27
N ALA A 1218 -10.45 19.71 21.98
CA ALA A 1218 -9.09 20.23 22.07
C ALA A 1218 -8.85 21.44 21.14
N PHE A 1219 -9.37 21.37 19.92
CA PHE A 1219 -9.27 22.44 18.94
C PHE A 1219 -10.27 23.56 19.24
N VAL A 1220 -11.44 23.25 19.79
CA VAL A 1220 -12.41 24.26 20.24
C VAL A 1220 -11.85 25.08 21.40
N ASN A 1221 -11.17 24.43 22.36
CA ASN A 1221 -10.51 25.10 23.46
C ASN A 1221 -9.44 26.09 22.96
N ALA A 1222 -8.67 25.71 21.93
CA ALA A 1222 -7.75 26.62 21.27
C ALA A 1222 -8.47 27.85 20.69
N ARG A 1223 -9.60 27.67 20.00
CA ARG A 1223 -10.41 28.78 19.47
C ARG A 1223 -10.88 29.71 20.58
N ILE A 1224 -11.50 29.15 21.62
CA ILE A 1224 -12.06 29.90 22.74
C ILE A 1224 -10.96 30.72 23.43
N TRP A 1225 -9.78 30.13 23.60
CA TRP A 1225 -8.64 30.85 24.17
C TRP A 1225 -8.22 32.02 23.27
N VAL A 1226 -8.04 31.80 21.96
CA VAL A 1226 -7.66 32.87 21.01
C VAL A 1226 -8.69 34.01 21.00
N GLU A 1227 -9.98 33.69 21.02
CA GLU A 1227 -11.04 34.71 21.02
C GLU A 1227 -11.08 35.56 22.29
N LYS A 1228 -10.60 35.04 23.43
CA LYS A 1228 -10.48 35.78 24.69
C LYS A 1228 -9.23 36.68 24.73
N HIS A 1229 -8.24 36.42 23.88
CA HIS A 1229 -6.97 37.14 23.84
C HIS A 1229 -6.81 38.00 22.57
N ARG A 1230 -7.84 38.07 21.71
CA ARG A 1230 -7.96 39.10 20.67
C ARG A 1230 -8.45 40.40 21.30
N GLU A 1231 -7.58 41.40 21.39
CA GLU A 1231 -7.97 42.80 21.62
C GLU A 1231 -8.72 43.40 20.42
#